data_AF-A0A250X4R4-F1
#
_entry.id   AF-A0A250X4R4-F1
#
_cell.length_a   1.000
_cell.length_b   1.000
_cell.length_c   1.000
_cell.angle_alpha   90.00
_cell.angle_beta   90.00
_cell.angle_gamma   90.00
#
_symmetry.space_group_name_H-M   'P 1'
#
loop_
_entity.id
_entity.type
_entity.pdbx_description
1 polymer ?
#
loop_
_entity_poly.entity_id
_entity_poly.type
_entity_poly.pdbx_seq_one_letter_code
_entity_poly.pdbx_strand_id
1 'polypeptide(L)'
;MWPFFVISMLGICISIVYLIRKFAAKSVELIVRVATAYGWLTAMMVIALVPIDVWAAYTLSKDTMPITVMWNIAYWSTQAATWLVLPFYQVYAEAGDFSIKNKCLTSLKENALLYGSVGALGLIGVIIILASTGLTSVDDLKFLLNLAIFASNTFGLVVGLLLMGYGLVEIPRSMWLTSNPEIMLKWCAHRCGKHAESVMKSTHELETVVTIITANERQMRRHDPLRPYIDLISNELEKQSPIKPSQVANQNIDIEGLSAEDLEYNYDKKGLADLRRRMMYAVADYQGDRVQYEHAMIQAFELEDIIKCRSLREYTPRLREGQKTRPWTQPVWLYQCVYKPYMNKVFAVLLGVLGCCLVWSECVIPVTGKDLSPFSHIIRGTDMELFFQILTVLPLVYMCACSYYALFKINAFNYNKLIEGATTGAALMQNGSLMCRFAAPTCWNFYHIIRFAKDFCPEAAQVAGSCQLTVFSQIMASMADVTKTFQYFNTYLPVVLVVHCAMVALGIWDWIFSMCVSSRYKFNTHDVDDEYTEKGRLLIRKEQEAALKGFKIGEVLHSAYFDLEFPTIANAGKGRRQKKGFFGGLFHKKLPPASGPAAPPKPVKPQSAATAAASRWVRGATPEQSTSSLVDVAGHHAADNPSTALLSAKVREEHAHAT
;
A
#
# COMPACT_ATOMS: atom_id res chain seq x y z
N MET A 1 -30.21 19.53 10.85
CA MET A 1 -29.51 18.28 10.46
C MET A 1 -29.30 18.21 8.96
N TRP A 2 -30.40 18.10 8.19
CA TRP A 2 -30.37 17.86 6.74
C TRP A 2 -29.51 18.81 5.88
N PRO A 3 -29.39 20.12 6.16
CA PRO A 3 -28.52 21.00 5.37
C PRO A 3 -27.05 20.56 5.37
N PHE A 4 -26.51 20.16 6.53
CA PHE A 4 -25.15 19.65 6.64
C PHE A 4 -24.96 18.35 5.84
N PHE A 5 -25.94 17.45 5.86
CA PHE A 5 -25.90 16.21 5.07
C PHE A 5 -25.85 16.51 3.56
N VAL A 6 -26.73 17.38 3.07
CA VAL A 6 -26.82 17.73 1.65
C VAL A 6 -25.54 18.41 1.17
N ILE A 7 -25.01 19.38 1.95
CA ILE A 7 -23.74 20.05 1.63
C ILE A 7 -22.58 19.04 1.61
N SER A 8 -22.52 18.12 2.59
CA SER A 8 -21.50 17.07 2.66
C SER A 8 -21.60 16.10 1.48
N MET A 9 -22.80 15.64 1.12
CA MET A 9 -23.02 14.77 -0.05
C MET A 9 -22.63 15.45 -1.36
N LEU A 10 -22.94 16.74 -1.54
CA LEU A 10 -22.51 17.50 -2.71
C LEU A 10 -20.97 17.60 -2.77
N GLY A 11 -20.32 17.91 -1.65
CA GLY A 11 -18.85 17.95 -1.55
C GLY A 11 -18.20 16.60 -1.84
N ILE A 12 -18.79 15.50 -1.35
CA ILE A 12 -18.36 14.11 -1.59
C ILE A 12 -18.50 13.76 -3.08
N CYS A 13 -19.65 14.02 -3.71
CA CYS A 13 -19.87 13.77 -5.13
C CYS A 13 -18.90 14.56 -6.03
N ILE A 14 -18.68 15.85 -5.74
CA ILE A 14 -17.70 16.68 -6.45
C ILE A 14 -16.28 16.11 -6.28
N SER A 15 -15.93 15.71 -5.06
CA SER A 15 -14.62 15.11 -4.75
C SER A 15 -14.40 13.79 -5.48
N ILE A 16 -15.40 12.91 -5.53
CA ILE A 16 -15.33 11.62 -6.25
C ILE A 16 -15.14 11.84 -7.75
N VAL A 17 -15.90 12.77 -8.36
CA VAL A 17 -15.75 13.11 -9.79
C VAL A 17 -14.36 13.70 -10.08
N TYR A 18 -13.83 14.53 -9.18
CA TYR A 18 -12.46 15.05 -9.28
C TYR A 18 -11.40 13.95 -9.15
N LEU A 19 -11.49 13.09 -8.12
CA LEU A 19 -10.55 12.00 -7.88
C LEU A 19 -10.52 11.01 -9.05
N ILE A 20 -11.67 10.60 -9.60
CA ILE A 20 -11.73 9.71 -10.76
C ILE A 20 -11.08 10.38 -11.99
N ARG A 21 -11.40 11.65 -12.26
CA ARG A 21 -10.79 12.40 -13.39
C ARG A 21 -9.29 12.62 -13.22
N LYS A 22 -8.81 12.77 -11.98
CA LYS A 22 -7.41 13.00 -11.65
C LYS A 22 -6.56 11.72 -11.70
N PHE A 23 -7.07 10.59 -11.22
CA PHE A 23 -6.26 9.38 -11.02
C PHE A 23 -6.49 8.28 -12.06
N ALA A 24 -7.69 8.12 -12.61
CA ALA A 24 -7.98 6.99 -13.50
C ALA A 24 -7.27 7.11 -14.85
N ALA A 25 -6.55 6.05 -15.26
CA ALA A 25 -5.98 5.95 -16.60
C ALA A 25 -7.08 6.03 -17.67
N LYS A 26 -6.76 6.59 -18.84
CA LYS A 26 -7.73 6.78 -19.94
C LYS A 26 -8.35 5.46 -20.42
N SER A 27 -7.58 4.38 -20.38
CA SER A 27 -7.96 2.99 -20.73
C SER A 27 -8.95 2.32 -19.76
N VAL A 28 -9.19 2.87 -18.56
CA VAL A 28 -10.10 2.28 -17.58
C VAL A 28 -11.55 2.33 -18.08
N GLU A 29 -12.21 1.17 -18.18
CA GLU A 29 -13.61 1.03 -18.59
C GLU A 29 -14.56 1.88 -17.72
N LEU A 30 -15.63 2.44 -18.32
CA LEU A 30 -16.57 3.31 -17.60
C LEU A 30 -17.24 2.60 -16.41
N ILE A 31 -17.58 1.32 -16.56
CA ILE A 31 -18.22 0.51 -15.52
C ILE A 31 -17.34 0.37 -14.26
N VAL A 32 -16.02 0.28 -14.44
CA VAL A 32 -15.02 0.27 -13.35
C VAL A 32 -14.96 1.61 -12.62
N ARG A 33 -15.00 2.72 -13.37
CA ARG A 33 -15.04 4.06 -12.78
C ARG A 33 -16.32 4.26 -11.96
N VAL A 34 -17.47 3.81 -12.45
CA VAL A 34 -18.76 3.87 -11.73
C VAL A 34 -18.77 2.97 -10.49
N ALA A 35 -18.27 1.73 -10.58
CA ALA A 35 -18.14 0.84 -9.44
C ALA A 35 -17.25 1.44 -8.33
N THR A 36 -16.11 2.02 -8.71
CA THR A 36 -15.21 2.74 -7.78
C THR A 36 -15.91 3.94 -7.16
N ALA A 37 -16.62 4.75 -7.95
CA ALA A 37 -17.38 5.91 -7.47
C ALA A 37 -18.39 5.51 -6.39
N TYR A 38 -19.11 4.40 -6.59
CA TYR A 38 -20.09 3.87 -5.65
C TYR A 38 -19.45 3.38 -4.34
N GLY A 39 -18.29 2.72 -4.43
CA GLY A 39 -17.49 2.35 -3.25
C GLY A 39 -17.06 3.59 -2.44
N TRP A 40 -16.46 4.59 -3.07
CA TRP A 40 -16.08 5.83 -2.39
C TRP A 40 -17.29 6.60 -1.83
N LEU A 41 -18.41 6.65 -2.55
CA LEU A 41 -19.64 7.31 -2.11
C LEU A 41 -20.21 6.65 -0.85
N THR A 42 -20.32 5.32 -0.83
CA THR A 42 -20.87 4.57 0.31
C THR A 42 -19.96 4.67 1.54
N ALA A 43 -18.64 4.55 1.36
CA ALA A 43 -17.65 4.73 2.43
C ALA A 43 -17.66 6.17 3.01
N MET A 44 -17.80 7.20 2.17
CA MET A 44 -17.90 8.59 2.63
C MET A 44 -19.28 8.95 3.21
N MET A 45 -20.36 8.27 2.79
CA MET A 45 -21.69 8.42 3.38
C MET A 45 -21.72 7.94 4.83
N VAL A 46 -21.03 6.83 5.16
CA VAL A 46 -20.82 6.37 6.54
C VAL A 46 -20.19 7.48 7.40
N ILE A 47 -19.16 8.16 6.89
CA ILE A 47 -18.49 9.27 7.60
C ILE A 47 -19.43 10.48 7.77
N ALA A 48 -20.19 10.83 6.72
CA ALA A 48 -21.10 11.98 6.73
C ALA A 48 -22.36 11.79 7.62
N LEU A 49 -22.72 10.54 7.96
CA LEU A 49 -23.84 10.23 8.86
C LEU A 49 -23.49 10.43 10.35
N VAL A 50 -22.22 10.23 10.75
CA VAL A 50 -21.82 10.30 12.17
C VAL A 50 -22.17 11.64 12.84
N PRO A 51 -21.88 12.82 12.28
CA PRO A 51 -22.22 14.11 12.93
C PRO A 51 -23.73 14.32 13.12
N ILE A 52 -24.56 13.67 12.31
CA ILE A 52 -26.03 13.77 12.36
C ILE A 52 -26.58 12.82 13.43
N ASP A 53 -26.06 11.59 13.49
CA ASP A 53 -26.46 10.58 14.47
C ASP A 53 -26.04 10.99 15.89
N VAL A 54 -24.80 11.50 16.07
CA VAL A 54 -24.31 12.07 17.34
C VAL A 54 -25.20 13.24 17.79
N TRP A 55 -25.55 14.17 16.89
CA TRP A 55 -26.42 15.31 17.22
C TRP A 55 -27.88 14.91 17.49
N ALA A 56 -28.43 13.95 16.74
CA ALA A 56 -29.78 13.44 16.94
C ALA A 56 -29.93 12.74 18.30
N ALA A 57 -28.94 11.95 18.70
CA ALA A 57 -28.92 11.32 20.01
C ALA A 57 -28.66 12.32 21.15
N TYR A 58 -27.77 13.31 20.96
CA TYR A 58 -27.53 14.40 21.92
C TYR A 58 -28.80 15.23 22.18
N THR A 59 -29.58 15.49 21.13
CA THR A 59 -30.86 16.23 21.22
C THR A 59 -32.06 15.36 21.63
N LEU A 60 -31.86 14.07 21.92
CA LEU A 60 -32.92 13.10 22.24
C LEU A 60 -34.06 13.10 21.20
N SER A 61 -33.67 13.07 19.92
CA SER A 61 -34.59 13.20 18.78
C SER A 61 -35.57 12.03 18.69
N LYS A 62 -36.86 12.35 18.81
CA LYS A 62 -37.97 11.37 18.85
C LYS A 62 -38.20 10.61 17.54
N ASP A 63 -37.76 11.14 16.40
CA ASP A 63 -37.79 10.43 15.11
C ASP A 63 -36.37 10.15 14.61
N THR A 64 -35.92 8.91 14.80
CA THR A 64 -34.68 8.37 14.22
C THR A 64 -34.93 7.48 13.01
N MET A 65 -36.18 7.37 12.51
CA MET A 65 -36.47 6.49 11.37
C MET A 65 -35.68 6.87 10.11
N PRO A 66 -35.56 8.15 9.70
CA PRO A 66 -34.76 8.52 8.52
C PRO A 66 -33.28 8.15 8.69
N ILE A 67 -32.72 8.40 9.87
CA ILE A 67 -31.32 8.08 10.21
C ILE A 67 -31.10 6.55 10.17
N THR A 68 -32.08 5.77 10.66
CA THR A 68 -32.06 4.29 10.62
C THR A 68 -32.13 3.74 9.20
N VAL A 69 -32.98 4.30 8.34
CA VAL A 69 -33.04 3.91 6.92
C VAL A 69 -31.72 4.24 6.22
N MET A 70 -31.16 5.43 6.44
CA MET A 70 -29.91 5.86 5.81
C MET A 70 -28.70 5.05 6.30
N TRP A 71 -28.62 4.71 7.59
CA TRP A 71 -27.57 3.83 8.10
C TRP A 71 -27.65 2.42 7.53
N ASN A 72 -28.85 1.84 7.41
CA ASN A 72 -29.01 0.54 6.77
C ASN A 72 -28.56 0.59 5.30
N ILE A 73 -28.99 1.60 4.54
CA ILE A 73 -28.55 1.79 3.14
C ILE A 73 -27.03 1.94 3.06
N ALA A 74 -26.42 2.82 3.85
CA ALA A 74 -24.98 3.07 3.83
C ALA A 74 -24.19 1.81 4.22
N TYR A 75 -24.57 1.14 5.30
CA TYR A 75 -23.90 -0.06 5.81
C TYR A 75 -23.98 -1.23 4.83
N TRP A 76 -25.18 -1.63 4.41
CA TRP A 76 -25.35 -2.76 3.50
C TRP A 76 -24.76 -2.49 2.11
N SER A 77 -24.83 -1.25 1.61
CA SER A 77 -24.15 -0.86 0.37
C SER A 77 -22.63 -0.93 0.50
N THR A 78 -22.07 -0.50 1.64
CA THR A 78 -20.63 -0.58 1.92
C THR A 78 -20.15 -2.03 2.00
N GLN A 79 -20.93 -2.92 2.64
CA GLN A 79 -20.60 -4.36 2.69
C GLN A 79 -20.69 -5.01 1.31
N ALA A 80 -21.76 -4.77 0.55
CA ALA A 80 -21.91 -5.26 -0.82
C ALA A 80 -20.81 -4.74 -1.76
N ALA A 81 -20.40 -3.47 -1.61
CA ALA A 81 -19.28 -2.89 -2.33
C ALA A 81 -17.95 -3.61 -1.99
N THR A 82 -17.69 -3.83 -0.70
CA THR A 82 -16.45 -4.45 -0.21
C THR A 82 -16.28 -5.89 -0.67
N TRP A 83 -17.32 -6.72 -0.53
CA TRP A 83 -17.22 -8.19 -0.64
C TRP A 83 -17.71 -8.76 -1.98
N LEU A 84 -18.53 -8.02 -2.74
CA LEU A 84 -19.09 -8.52 -4.00
C LEU A 84 -18.70 -7.63 -5.18
N VAL A 85 -19.10 -6.35 -5.16
CA VAL A 85 -19.06 -5.49 -6.36
C VAL A 85 -17.62 -5.14 -6.77
N LEU A 86 -16.80 -4.63 -5.85
CA LEU A 86 -15.44 -4.20 -6.18
C LEU A 86 -14.52 -5.38 -6.53
N PRO A 87 -14.50 -6.51 -5.78
CA PRO A 87 -13.68 -7.68 -6.13
C PRO A 87 -14.11 -8.34 -7.46
N PHE A 88 -15.40 -8.36 -7.77
CA PHE A 88 -15.90 -8.83 -9.06
C PHE A 88 -15.39 -7.94 -10.22
N TYR A 89 -15.57 -6.62 -10.11
CA TYR A 89 -15.12 -5.72 -11.18
C TYR A 89 -13.59 -5.64 -11.27
N GLN A 90 -12.87 -5.83 -10.16
CA GLN A 90 -11.41 -5.91 -10.11
C GLN A 90 -10.88 -7.02 -11.03
N VAL A 91 -11.33 -8.26 -10.87
CA VAL A 91 -10.88 -9.34 -11.77
C VAL A 91 -11.45 -9.18 -13.19
N TYR A 92 -12.69 -8.68 -13.35
CA TYR A 92 -13.28 -8.43 -14.67
C TYR A 92 -12.47 -7.41 -15.50
N ALA A 93 -11.90 -6.39 -14.85
CA ALA A 93 -11.02 -5.40 -15.48
C ALA A 93 -9.65 -5.98 -15.83
N GLU A 94 -9.11 -6.89 -15.01
CA GLU A 94 -7.85 -7.60 -15.26
C GLU A 94 -7.98 -8.73 -16.31
N ALA A 95 -9.18 -9.24 -16.56
CA ALA A 95 -9.37 -10.38 -17.45
C ALA A 95 -9.06 -10.00 -18.91
N GLY A 96 -7.99 -10.58 -19.45
CA GLY A 96 -7.60 -10.46 -20.88
C GLY A 96 -8.56 -11.17 -21.85
N ASP A 97 -9.61 -11.81 -21.34
CA ASP A 97 -10.67 -12.49 -22.09
C ASP A 97 -11.29 -11.63 -23.21
N PHE A 98 -11.58 -12.30 -24.32
CA PHE A 98 -12.10 -11.69 -25.55
C PHE A 98 -13.62 -11.49 -25.56
N SER A 99 -14.35 -12.01 -24.57
CA SER A 99 -15.80 -11.88 -24.47
C SER A 99 -16.24 -11.49 -23.06
N ILE A 100 -17.32 -10.71 -22.95
CA ILE A 100 -17.90 -10.29 -21.67
C ILE A 100 -18.29 -11.51 -20.83
N LYS A 101 -18.89 -12.55 -21.45
CA LYS A 101 -19.25 -13.80 -20.79
C LYS A 101 -18.03 -14.49 -20.15
N ASN A 102 -16.91 -14.53 -20.86
CA ASN A 102 -15.68 -15.12 -20.33
C ASN A 102 -15.07 -14.24 -19.23
N LYS A 103 -14.96 -12.91 -19.42
CA LYS A 103 -14.52 -11.98 -18.35
C LYS A 103 -15.31 -12.18 -17.05
N CYS A 104 -16.64 -12.28 -17.15
CA CYS A 104 -17.50 -12.54 -16.00
C CYS A 104 -17.25 -13.91 -15.37
N LEU A 105 -17.09 -14.98 -16.17
CA LEU A 105 -16.81 -16.33 -15.68
C LEU A 105 -15.43 -16.43 -15.01
N THR A 106 -14.40 -15.81 -15.59
CA THR A 106 -13.05 -15.69 -15.03
C THR A 106 -13.08 -14.93 -13.71
N SER A 107 -13.82 -13.81 -13.65
CA SER A 107 -14.01 -13.06 -12.39
C SER A 107 -14.71 -13.87 -11.31
N LEU A 108 -15.83 -14.54 -11.64
CA LEU A 108 -16.53 -15.43 -10.70
C LEU A 108 -15.62 -16.57 -10.24
N LYS A 109 -14.82 -17.16 -11.13
CA LYS A 109 -13.92 -18.28 -10.81
C LYS A 109 -12.75 -17.87 -9.90
N GLU A 110 -12.06 -16.76 -10.20
CA GLU A 110 -10.95 -16.28 -9.35
C GLU A 110 -11.47 -15.84 -7.96
N ASN A 111 -12.61 -15.13 -7.91
CA ASN A 111 -13.21 -14.72 -6.63
C ASN A 111 -13.76 -15.92 -5.85
N ALA A 112 -14.40 -16.90 -6.48
CA ALA A 112 -14.85 -18.13 -5.82
C ALA A 112 -13.69 -18.98 -5.30
N LEU A 113 -12.55 -19.01 -6.01
CA LEU A 113 -11.33 -19.65 -5.51
C LEU A 113 -10.76 -18.92 -4.29
N LEU A 114 -10.72 -17.58 -4.32
CA LEU A 114 -10.26 -16.75 -3.20
C LEU A 114 -11.15 -16.96 -1.96
N TYR A 115 -12.46 -16.73 -2.09
CA TYR A 115 -13.40 -16.89 -0.99
C TYR A 115 -13.55 -18.35 -0.54
N GLY A 116 -13.44 -19.32 -1.45
CA GLY A 116 -13.38 -20.74 -1.11
C GLY A 116 -12.15 -21.08 -0.26
N SER A 117 -10.98 -20.51 -0.58
CA SER A 117 -9.75 -20.72 0.21
C SER A 117 -9.82 -20.09 1.61
N VAL A 118 -10.40 -18.89 1.72
CA VAL A 118 -10.63 -18.20 3.00
C VAL A 118 -11.69 -18.94 3.82
N GLY A 119 -12.78 -19.40 3.19
CA GLY A 119 -13.82 -20.20 3.83
C GLY A 119 -13.33 -21.56 4.32
N ALA A 120 -12.46 -22.23 3.56
CA ALA A 120 -11.83 -23.48 3.98
C ALA A 120 -10.89 -23.27 5.19
N LEU A 121 -10.10 -22.19 5.20
CA LEU A 121 -9.29 -21.82 6.36
C LEU A 121 -10.14 -21.48 7.59
N GLY A 122 -11.24 -20.76 7.40
CA GLY A 122 -12.21 -20.48 8.46
C GLY A 122 -12.87 -21.75 9.02
N LEU A 123 -13.23 -22.69 8.15
CA LEU A 123 -13.79 -23.99 8.54
C LEU A 123 -12.80 -24.82 9.35
N ILE A 124 -11.51 -24.84 8.97
CA ILE A 124 -10.45 -25.47 9.77
C ILE A 124 -10.37 -24.82 11.16
N GLY A 125 -10.44 -23.49 11.26
CA GLY A 125 -10.51 -22.78 12.54
C GLY A 125 -11.71 -23.19 13.41
N VAL A 126 -12.90 -23.29 12.81
CA VAL A 126 -14.13 -23.75 13.50
C VAL A 126 -13.99 -25.21 13.97
N ILE A 127 -13.43 -26.10 13.15
CA ILE A 127 -13.18 -27.50 13.52
C ILE A 127 -12.21 -27.61 14.69
N ILE A 128 -11.13 -26.81 14.69
CA ILE A 128 -10.16 -26.77 15.81
C ILE A 128 -10.85 -26.29 17.09
N ILE A 129 -11.67 -25.24 17.02
CA ILE A 129 -12.43 -24.73 18.17
C ILE A 129 -13.35 -25.84 18.72
N LEU A 130 -14.23 -26.40 17.88
CA LEU A 130 -15.17 -27.48 18.27
C LEU A 130 -14.45 -28.68 18.90
N ALA A 131 -13.34 -29.13 18.31
CA ALA A 131 -12.54 -30.23 18.84
C ALA A 131 -11.85 -29.90 20.18
N SER A 132 -11.53 -28.63 20.43
CA SER A 132 -10.89 -28.18 21.67
C SER A 132 -11.88 -27.90 22.82
N THR A 133 -13.15 -27.60 22.50
CA THR A 133 -14.16 -27.17 23.50
C THR A 133 -15.33 -28.14 23.69
N GLY A 134 -15.48 -29.16 22.84
CA GLY A 134 -16.51 -30.20 22.98
C GLY A 134 -17.95 -29.72 22.74
N LEU A 135 -18.11 -28.54 22.12
CA LEU A 135 -19.39 -27.87 21.91
C LEU A 135 -20.24 -28.60 20.87
N THR A 136 -21.54 -28.76 21.16
CA THR A 136 -22.46 -29.63 20.41
C THR A 136 -23.91 -29.11 20.35
N SER A 137 -24.21 -27.96 20.96
CA SER A 137 -25.56 -27.39 21.06
C SER A 137 -25.86 -26.33 19.99
N VAL A 138 -27.14 -25.96 19.86
CA VAL A 138 -27.59 -24.92 18.91
C VAL A 138 -27.13 -23.52 19.34
N ASP A 139 -26.94 -23.28 20.64
CA ASP A 139 -26.41 -22.01 21.14
C ASP A 139 -24.90 -21.86 20.88
N ASP A 140 -24.17 -22.98 20.77
CA ASP A 140 -22.76 -22.98 20.37
C ASP A 140 -22.58 -22.53 18.91
N LEU A 141 -23.54 -22.83 18.03
CA LEU A 141 -23.55 -22.32 16.66
C LEU A 141 -23.74 -20.80 16.64
N LYS A 142 -24.58 -20.25 17.53
CA LYS A 142 -24.72 -18.79 17.71
C LYS A 142 -23.41 -18.18 18.23
N PHE A 143 -22.80 -18.81 19.24
CA PHE A 143 -21.49 -18.40 19.76
C PHE A 143 -20.41 -18.38 18.67
N LEU A 144 -20.31 -19.42 17.83
CA LEU A 144 -19.36 -19.49 16.71
C LEU A 144 -19.63 -18.43 15.63
N LEU A 145 -20.89 -18.19 15.26
CA LEU A 145 -21.26 -17.13 14.32
C LEU A 145 -20.85 -15.75 14.85
N ASN A 146 -21.14 -15.49 16.12
CA ASN A 146 -20.84 -14.23 16.78
C ASN A 146 -19.32 -14.04 16.99
N LEU A 147 -18.58 -15.12 17.26
CA LEU A 147 -17.12 -15.14 17.31
C LEU A 147 -16.50 -14.83 15.94
N ALA A 148 -17.08 -15.32 14.84
CA ALA A 148 -16.64 -15.01 13.49
C ALA A 148 -16.90 -13.54 13.11
N ILE A 149 -18.05 -12.99 13.49
CA ILE A 149 -18.37 -11.56 13.33
C ILE A 149 -17.40 -10.69 14.15
N PHE A 150 -17.15 -11.06 15.42
CA PHE A 150 -16.15 -10.43 16.27
C PHE A 150 -14.76 -10.44 15.63
N ALA A 151 -14.27 -11.59 15.14
CA ALA A 151 -12.95 -11.72 14.54
C ALA A 151 -12.81 -10.87 13.26
N SER A 152 -13.84 -10.85 12.41
CA SER A 152 -13.88 -10.04 11.18
C SER A 152 -13.81 -8.54 11.47
N ASN A 153 -14.66 -8.06 12.38
CA ASN A 153 -14.69 -6.66 12.80
C ASN A 153 -13.40 -6.25 13.54
N THR A 154 -12.86 -7.15 14.38
CA THR A 154 -11.60 -6.97 15.10
C THR A 154 -10.41 -6.79 14.16
N PHE A 155 -10.30 -7.58 13.10
CA PHE A 155 -9.25 -7.37 12.10
C PHE A 155 -9.33 -5.97 11.48
N GLY A 156 -10.54 -5.50 11.16
CA GLY A 156 -10.77 -4.14 10.65
C GLY A 156 -10.33 -3.05 11.63
N LEU A 157 -10.65 -3.22 12.92
CA LEU A 157 -10.28 -2.29 13.99
C LEU A 157 -8.76 -2.27 14.25
N VAL A 158 -8.12 -3.43 14.43
CA VAL A 158 -6.67 -3.53 14.69
C VAL A 158 -5.86 -2.95 13.55
N VAL A 159 -6.17 -3.34 12.31
CA VAL A 159 -5.44 -2.84 11.13
C VAL A 159 -5.73 -1.35 10.91
N GLY A 160 -6.99 -0.92 11.06
CA GLY A 160 -7.37 0.49 10.98
C GLY A 160 -6.63 1.36 11.99
N LEU A 161 -6.49 0.91 13.24
CA LEU A 161 -5.76 1.62 14.29
C LEU A 161 -4.25 1.68 14.05
N LEU A 162 -3.61 0.58 13.66
CA LEU A 162 -2.17 0.60 13.34
C LEU A 162 -1.87 1.55 12.16
N LEU A 163 -2.73 1.58 11.14
CA LEU A 163 -2.66 2.53 10.04
C LEU A 163 -2.87 3.98 10.53
N MET A 164 -3.88 4.21 11.36
CA MET A 164 -4.16 5.53 11.92
C MET A 164 -3.00 6.06 12.76
N GLY A 165 -2.42 5.23 13.63
CA GLY A 165 -1.31 5.62 14.51
C GLY A 165 -0.03 5.99 13.77
N TYR A 166 0.29 5.26 12.70
CA TYR A 166 1.35 5.68 11.78
C TYR A 166 1.05 7.03 11.13
N GLY A 167 -0.19 7.22 10.63
CA GLY A 167 -0.62 8.48 10.01
C GLY A 167 -0.61 9.69 10.96
N LEU A 168 -1.01 9.51 12.21
CA LEU A 168 -1.08 10.57 13.24
C LEU A 168 0.29 11.18 13.54
N VAL A 169 1.36 10.37 13.51
CA VAL A 169 2.74 10.83 13.68
C VAL A 169 3.33 11.32 12.36
N GLU A 170 3.12 10.58 11.28
CA GLU A 170 3.87 10.79 10.05
C GLU A 170 3.30 11.90 9.14
N ILE A 171 2.00 12.22 9.20
CA ILE A 171 1.43 13.37 8.49
C ILE A 171 2.06 14.70 8.96
N PRO A 172 2.02 15.08 10.26
CA PRO A 172 2.61 16.34 10.71
C PRO A 172 4.14 16.35 10.52
N ARG A 173 4.82 15.21 10.76
CA ARG A 173 6.26 15.08 10.47
C ARG A 173 6.58 15.32 8.99
N SER A 174 5.81 14.72 8.08
CA SER A 174 5.94 14.91 6.63
C SER A 174 5.66 16.36 6.23
N MET A 175 4.62 17.00 6.76
CA MET A 175 4.32 18.41 6.47
C MET A 175 5.42 19.36 6.97
N TRP A 176 6.01 19.07 8.15
CA TRP A 176 7.16 19.82 8.65
C TRP A 176 8.39 19.68 7.74
N LEU A 177 8.75 18.46 7.34
CA LEU A 177 9.91 18.20 6.47
C LEU A 177 9.75 18.81 5.07
N THR A 178 8.56 18.72 4.47
CA THR A 178 8.27 19.35 3.17
C THR A 178 8.26 20.89 3.19
N SER A 179 8.46 21.53 4.35
CA SER A 179 8.72 22.98 4.41
C SER A 179 10.15 23.37 4.00
N ASN A 180 11.12 22.44 4.04
CA ASN A 180 12.46 22.68 3.51
C ASN A 180 12.60 22.12 2.08
N PRO A 181 12.80 22.99 1.06
CA PRO A 181 12.91 22.54 -0.33
C PRO A 181 14.22 21.78 -0.60
N GLU A 182 15.30 21.99 0.17
CA GLU A 182 16.58 21.28 -0.01
C GLU A 182 16.47 19.81 0.39
N ILE A 183 15.84 19.56 1.54
CA ILE A 183 15.46 18.21 1.98
C ILE A 183 14.52 17.59 0.94
N MET A 184 13.51 18.33 0.49
CA MET A 184 12.58 17.87 -0.55
C MET A 184 13.29 17.56 -1.89
N LEU A 185 14.37 18.27 -2.24
CA LEU A 185 15.15 18.00 -3.44
C LEU A 185 16.02 16.74 -3.29
N LYS A 186 16.65 16.50 -2.12
CA LYS A 186 17.32 15.21 -1.81
C LYS A 186 16.34 14.04 -1.96
N TRP A 187 15.12 14.21 -1.47
CA TRP A 187 14.02 13.27 -1.64
C TRP A 187 13.58 13.05 -3.10
N CYS A 188 13.39 14.13 -3.86
CA CYS A 188 13.04 14.04 -5.27
C CYS A 188 14.16 13.36 -6.07
N ALA A 189 15.44 13.63 -5.78
CA ALA A 189 16.56 12.94 -6.40
C ALA A 189 16.53 11.42 -6.16
N HIS A 190 16.35 10.96 -4.91
CA HIS A 190 16.17 9.52 -4.62
C HIS A 190 15.04 8.92 -5.46
N ARG A 191 13.88 9.60 -5.48
CA ARG A 191 12.70 9.16 -6.25
C ARG A 191 13.00 9.12 -7.75
N CYS A 192 13.70 10.11 -8.30
CA CYS A 192 14.11 10.13 -9.71
C CYS A 192 14.97 8.92 -10.07
N GLY A 193 16.01 8.61 -9.29
CA GLY A 193 16.87 7.43 -9.55
C GLY A 193 16.12 6.11 -9.44
N LYS A 194 15.24 5.97 -8.44
CA LYS A 194 14.41 4.78 -8.22
C LYS A 194 13.30 4.59 -9.26
N HIS A 195 12.64 5.67 -9.67
CA HIS A 195 11.63 5.61 -10.73
C HIS A 195 12.28 5.38 -12.11
N ALA A 196 13.51 5.88 -12.36
CA ALA A 196 14.26 5.55 -13.57
C ALA A 196 14.57 4.05 -13.68
N GLU A 197 15.03 3.41 -12.60
CA GLU A 197 15.23 1.94 -12.54
C GLU A 197 13.91 1.19 -12.85
N SER A 198 12.80 1.68 -12.29
CA SER A 198 11.46 1.11 -12.50
C SER A 198 11.00 1.26 -13.96
N VAL A 199 11.24 2.42 -14.58
CA VAL A 199 10.99 2.66 -16.02
C VAL A 199 11.84 1.73 -16.90
N MET A 200 13.14 1.59 -16.67
CA MET A 200 13.97 0.69 -17.50
C MET A 200 13.51 -0.77 -17.37
N LYS A 201 13.15 -1.21 -16.17
CA LYS A 201 12.63 -2.56 -15.93
C LYS A 201 11.26 -2.81 -16.55
N SER A 202 10.33 -1.85 -16.48
CA SER A 202 9.01 -1.95 -17.09
C SER A 202 9.08 -1.85 -18.62
N THR A 203 10.01 -1.05 -19.15
CA THR A 203 10.36 -1.02 -20.60
C THR A 203 10.81 -2.39 -21.08
N HIS A 204 11.73 -3.06 -20.38
CA HIS A 204 12.22 -4.38 -20.79
C HIS A 204 11.13 -5.46 -20.80
N GLU A 205 10.23 -5.50 -19.80
CA GLU A 205 9.07 -6.41 -19.81
C GLU A 205 8.11 -6.09 -20.97
N LEU A 206 7.92 -4.80 -21.30
CA LEU A 206 7.11 -4.37 -22.44
C LEU A 206 7.75 -4.79 -23.78
N GLU A 207 9.06 -4.61 -23.96
CA GLU A 207 9.83 -5.10 -25.12
C GLU A 207 9.70 -6.61 -25.28
N THR A 208 9.86 -7.37 -24.19
CA THR A 208 9.66 -8.83 -24.16
C THR A 208 8.24 -9.19 -24.63
N VAL A 209 7.20 -8.49 -24.16
CA VAL A 209 5.81 -8.78 -24.56
C VAL A 209 5.51 -8.36 -26.00
N VAL A 210 6.01 -7.22 -26.48
CA VAL A 210 5.95 -6.82 -27.90
C VAL A 210 6.61 -7.88 -28.79
N THR A 211 7.78 -8.37 -28.35
CA THR A 211 8.55 -9.42 -29.03
C THR A 211 7.77 -10.73 -29.14
N ILE A 212 7.19 -11.22 -28.04
CA ILE A 212 6.35 -12.43 -28.01
C ILE A 212 5.12 -12.28 -28.93
N ILE A 213 4.43 -11.13 -28.88
CA ILE A 213 3.23 -10.87 -29.70
C ILE A 213 3.60 -10.85 -31.19
N THR A 214 4.68 -10.15 -31.56
CA THR A 214 5.16 -10.06 -32.95
C THR A 214 5.64 -11.42 -33.47
N ALA A 215 6.29 -12.24 -32.64
CA ALA A 215 6.68 -13.61 -32.98
C ALA A 215 5.45 -14.51 -33.23
N ASN A 216 4.45 -14.47 -32.35
CA ASN A 216 3.18 -15.18 -32.54
C ASN A 216 2.46 -14.74 -33.82
N GLU A 217 2.44 -13.43 -34.10
CA GLU A 217 1.81 -12.88 -35.30
C GLU A 217 2.53 -13.32 -36.60
N ARG A 218 3.86 -13.46 -36.57
CA ARG A 218 4.64 -14.03 -37.68
C ARG A 218 4.41 -15.55 -37.84
N GLN A 219 4.22 -16.28 -36.73
CA GLN A 219 4.08 -17.75 -36.74
C GLN A 219 2.67 -18.23 -37.15
N MET A 220 1.62 -17.46 -36.86
CA MET A 220 0.24 -17.81 -37.21
C MET A 220 -0.09 -17.59 -38.70
N ARG A 221 -0.51 -18.67 -39.37
CA ARG A 221 -0.99 -18.63 -40.77
C ARG A 221 -2.24 -17.76 -40.90
N ARG A 222 -2.44 -17.11 -42.06
CA ARG A 222 -3.59 -16.22 -42.32
C ARG A 222 -4.98 -16.88 -42.18
N HIS A 223 -5.06 -18.21 -42.29
CA HIS A 223 -6.31 -18.99 -42.15
C HIS A 223 -6.46 -19.67 -40.77
N ASP A 224 -5.60 -19.36 -39.80
CA ASP A 224 -5.70 -19.93 -38.46
C ASP A 224 -6.95 -19.39 -37.72
N PRO A 225 -7.81 -20.23 -37.10
CA PRO A 225 -8.97 -19.78 -36.34
C PRO A 225 -8.61 -18.96 -35.08
N LEU A 226 -7.34 -18.93 -34.67
CA LEU A 226 -6.83 -18.05 -33.62
C LEU A 226 -6.37 -16.68 -34.14
N ARG A 227 -6.15 -16.52 -35.46
CA ARG A 227 -5.61 -15.31 -36.09
C ARG A 227 -6.34 -14.01 -35.69
N PRO A 228 -7.69 -13.94 -35.66
CA PRO A 228 -8.40 -12.72 -35.27
C PRO A 228 -8.14 -12.27 -33.82
N TYR A 229 -7.72 -13.19 -32.94
CA TYR A 229 -7.43 -12.87 -31.53
C TYR A 229 -6.02 -12.29 -31.37
N ILE A 230 -5.01 -12.79 -32.08
CA ILE A 230 -3.67 -12.16 -32.07
C ILE A 230 -3.68 -10.81 -32.81
N ASP A 231 -4.43 -10.71 -33.93
CA ASP A 231 -4.61 -9.44 -34.64
C ASP A 231 -5.27 -8.39 -33.72
N LEU A 232 -6.25 -8.78 -32.89
CA LEU A 232 -6.87 -7.88 -31.89
C LEU A 232 -5.89 -7.46 -30.78
N ILE A 233 -5.01 -8.36 -30.32
CA ILE A 233 -3.94 -8.04 -29.35
C ILE A 233 -2.97 -7.02 -29.97
N SER A 234 -2.47 -7.29 -31.17
CA SER A 234 -1.53 -6.43 -31.89
C SER A 234 -2.12 -5.04 -32.15
N ASN A 235 -3.40 -4.96 -32.56
CA ASN A 235 -4.13 -3.71 -32.75
C ASN A 235 -4.44 -2.93 -31.44
N GLU A 236 -4.42 -3.57 -30.28
CA GLU A 236 -4.56 -2.89 -28.98
C GLU A 236 -3.19 -2.36 -28.50
N LEU A 237 -2.16 -3.18 -28.64
CA LEU A 237 -0.76 -2.83 -28.34
C LEU A 237 -0.30 -1.62 -29.17
N GLU A 238 -0.55 -1.62 -30.47
CA GLU A 238 -0.21 -0.53 -31.42
C GLU A 238 -0.87 0.82 -31.08
N LYS A 239 -1.95 0.81 -30.29
CA LYS A 239 -2.67 2.01 -29.79
C LYS A 239 -2.24 2.47 -28.40
N GLN A 240 -1.91 1.53 -27.49
CA GLN A 240 -1.65 1.85 -26.08
C GLN A 240 -0.16 1.87 -25.70
N SER A 241 0.70 1.21 -26.48
CA SER A 241 2.14 1.12 -26.23
C SER A 241 2.93 2.28 -26.87
N PRO A 242 3.99 2.79 -26.22
CA PRO A 242 4.99 3.63 -26.89
C PRO A 242 5.83 2.85 -27.91
N ILE A 243 6.12 1.57 -27.62
CA ILE A 243 6.91 0.67 -28.47
C ILE A 243 5.92 -0.13 -29.32
N LYS A 244 5.92 0.13 -30.62
CA LYS A 244 4.90 -0.40 -31.52
C LYS A 244 5.30 -1.76 -32.10
N PRO A 245 4.40 -2.76 -32.16
CA PRO A 245 4.70 -4.02 -32.85
C PRO A 245 5.06 -3.78 -34.31
N SER A 246 4.47 -2.78 -34.98
CA SER A 246 4.85 -2.39 -36.35
C SER A 246 6.31 -1.92 -36.51
N GLN A 247 6.97 -1.43 -35.45
CA GLN A 247 8.39 -1.06 -35.48
C GLN A 247 9.28 -2.30 -35.35
N VAL A 248 8.99 -3.15 -34.36
CA VAL A 248 9.74 -4.41 -34.09
C VAL A 248 9.52 -5.44 -35.22
N ALA A 249 8.36 -5.43 -35.88
CA ALA A 249 8.04 -6.29 -37.01
C ALA A 249 8.94 -6.08 -38.23
N ASN A 250 9.64 -4.94 -38.34
CA ASN A 250 10.62 -4.67 -39.39
C ASN A 250 12.06 -5.01 -38.99
N GLN A 251 12.29 -5.49 -37.77
CA GLN A 251 13.61 -5.86 -37.24
C GLN A 251 13.78 -7.39 -37.17
N ASN A 252 15.03 -7.83 -37.00
CA ASN A 252 15.30 -9.19 -36.56
C ASN A 252 14.83 -9.32 -35.11
N ILE A 253 13.94 -10.27 -34.86
CA ILE A 253 13.44 -10.53 -33.51
C ILE A 253 14.48 -11.38 -32.78
N ASP A 254 15.00 -10.88 -31.66
CA ASP A 254 15.80 -11.68 -30.75
C ASP A 254 14.88 -12.65 -29.98
N ILE A 255 14.81 -13.88 -30.49
CA ILE A 255 14.08 -15.00 -29.86
C ILE A 255 14.99 -15.71 -28.85
N GLU A 256 16.32 -15.58 -28.95
CA GLU A 256 17.28 -16.25 -28.07
C GLU A 256 17.39 -15.56 -26.70
N GLY A 257 17.09 -14.26 -26.63
CA GLY A 257 16.94 -13.51 -25.39
C GLY A 257 15.68 -13.83 -24.56
N LEU A 258 14.70 -14.55 -25.13
CA LEU A 258 13.47 -14.93 -24.42
C LEU A 258 13.71 -16.10 -23.45
N SER A 259 13.04 -16.10 -22.29
CA SER A 259 13.12 -17.25 -21.38
C SER A 259 12.22 -18.40 -21.84
N ALA A 260 12.51 -19.62 -21.38
CA ALA A 260 11.65 -20.78 -21.66
C ALA A 260 10.19 -20.57 -21.18
N GLU A 261 10.00 -19.81 -20.09
CA GLU A 261 8.66 -19.43 -19.57
C GLU A 261 7.93 -18.45 -20.50
N ASP A 262 8.67 -17.66 -21.30
CA ASP A 262 8.12 -16.73 -22.30
C ASP A 262 7.75 -17.43 -23.62
N LEU A 263 8.25 -18.65 -23.83
CA LEU A 263 7.95 -19.50 -24.99
C LEU A 263 6.87 -20.54 -24.69
N GLU A 264 6.47 -20.74 -23.43
CA GLU A 264 5.48 -21.74 -22.97
C GLU A 264 4.01 -21.33 -23.20
N TYR A 265 3.73 -20.46 -24.18
CA TYR A 265 2.36 -20.10 -24.55
C TYR A 265 1.72 -21.22 -25.37
N ASN A 266 0.71 -21.88 -24.79
CA ASN A 266 -0.17 -22.77 -25.54
C ASN A 266 -0.87 -21.99 -26.67
N TYR A 267 -0.87 -22.57 -27.87
CA TYR A 267 -1.59 -22.06 -29.04
C TYR A 267 -3.10 -22.35 -28.91
N ASP A 268 -3.73 -21.69 -27.93
CA ASP A 268 -5.14 -21.83 -27.59
C ASP A 268 -5.75 -20.48 -27.17
N LYS A 269 -7.09 -20.42 -27.08
CA LYS A 269 -7.80 -19.18 -26.73
C LYS A 269 -7.51 -18.69 -25.30
N LYS A 270 -7.16 -19.59 -24.38
CA LYS A 270 -6.73 -19.25 -23.02
C LYS A 270 -5.31 -18.68 -23.02
N GLY A 271 -4.34 -19.32 -23.68
CA GLY A 271 -2.98 -18.82 -23.82
C GLY A 271 -2.93 -17.40 -24.41
N LEU A 272 -3.77 -17.12 -25.41
CA LEU A 272 -3.91 -15.76 -25.97
C LEU A 272 -4.60 -14.77 -25.02
N ALA A 273 -5.57 -15.20 -24.21
CA ALA A 273 -6.17 -14.34 -23.18
C ALA A 273 -5.18 -14.04 -22.04
N ASP A 274 -4.36 -15.01 -21.65
CA ASP A 274 -3.28 -14.87 -20.67
C ASP A 274 -2.14 -13.96 -21.21
N LEU A 275 -1.79 -14.06 -22.50
CA LEU A 275 -0.88 -13.14 -23.19
C LEU A 275 -1.45 -11.71 -23.24
N ARG A 276 -2.73 -11.55 -23.59
CA ARG A 276 -3.41 -10.25 -23.57
C ARG A 276 -3.46 -9.63 -22.17
N ARG A 277 -3.65 -10.45 -21.13
CA ARG A 277 -3.58 -10.01 -19.73
C ARG A 277 -2.17 -9.53 -19.36
N ARG A 278 -1.12 -10.27 -19.72
CA ARG A 278 0.28 -9.84 -19.52
C ARG A 278 0.59 -8.53 -20.25
N MET A 279 0.12 -8.38 -21.49
CA MET A 279 0.23 -7.15 -22.28
C MET A 279 -0.46 -5.95 -21.60
N MET A 280 -1.68 -6.13 -21.09
CA MET A 280 -2.39 -5.08 -20.36
C MET A 280 -1.63 -4.65 -19.10
N TYR A 281 -1.02 -5.58 -18.35
CA TYR A 281 -0.16 -5.24 -17.21
C TYR A 281 1.14 -4.54 -17.64
N ALA A 282 1.88 -5.06 -18.63
CA ALA A 282 3.17 -4.47 -19.05
C ALA A 282 3.02 -3.02 -19.55
N VAL A 283 1.97 -2.74 -20.34
CA VAL A 283 1.64 -1.38 -20.79
C VAL A 283 1.24 -0.49 -19.61
N ALA A 284 0.44 -0.99 -18.66
CA ALA A 284 0.00 -0.22 -17.51
C ALA A 284 1.14 0.09 -16.52
N ASP A 285 2.01 -0.88 -16.24
CA ASP A 285 3.18 -0.72 -15.37
C ASP A 285 4.17 0.29 -15.97
N TYR A 286 4.47 0.20 -17.28
CA TYR A 286 5.28 1.22 -17.97
C TYR A 286 4.67 2.61 -17.85
N GLN A 287 3.37 2.76 -18.14
CA GLN A 287 2.68 4.06 -18.05
C GLN A 287 2.71 4.61 -16.61
N GLY A 288 2.49 3.74 -15.61
CA GLY A 288 2.53 4.10 -14.19
C GLY A 288 3.91 4.51 -13.70
N ASP A 289 4.97 3.77 -14.05
CA ASP A 289 6.35 4.09 -13.67
C ASP A 289 6.85 5.34 -14.39
N ARG A 290 6.53 5.48 -15.69
CA ARG A 290 6.88 6.67 -16.48
C ARG A 290 6.27 7.94 -15.90
N VAL A 291 4.97 7.95 -15.58
CA VAL A 291 4.32 9.13 -15.01
C VAL A 291 4.82 9.43 -13.59
N GLN A 292 5.17 8.42 -12.79
CA GLN A 292 5.85 8.64 -11.50
C GLN A 292 7.23 9.30 -11.68
N TYR A 293 8.00 8.89 -12.69
CA TYR A 293 9.29 9.50 -13.04
C TYR A 293 9.14 10.94 -13.53
N GLU A 294 8.28 11.18 -14.53
CA GLU A 294 8.01 12.52 -15.07
C GLU A 294 7.55 13.49 -13.96
N HIS A 295 6.65 13.05 -13.08
CA HIS A 295 6.20 13.86 -11.94
C HIS A 295 7.30 14.10 -10.91
N ALA A 296 8.18 13.13 -10.63
CA ALA A 296 9.33 13.32 -9.75
C ALA A 296 10.35 14.33 -10.33
N MET A 297 10.58 14.29 -11.64
CA MET A 297 11.44 15.26 -12.34
C MET A 297 10.85 16.67 -12.35
N ILE A 298 9.55 16.83 -12.64
CA ILE A 298 8.88 18.14 -12.56
C ILE A 298 9.00 18.72 -11.14
N GLN A 299 8.75 17.90 -10.11
CA GLN A 299 8.94 18.31 -8.71
C GLN A 299 10.40 18.71 -8.41
N ALA A 300 11.39 17.95 -8.89
CA ALA A 300 12.80 18.29 -8.71
C ALA A 300 13.17 19.64 -9.35
N PHE A 301 12.67 19.91 -10.56
CA PHE A 301 12.91 21.17 -11.26
C PHE A 301 12.26 22.37 -10.55
N GLU A 302 10.98 22.25 -10.15
CA GLU A 302 10.30 23.29 -9.36
C GLU A 302 11.04 23.60 -8.05
N LEU A 303 11.55 22.58 -7.37
CA LEU A 303 12.29 22.73 -6.12
C LEU A 303 13.65 23.40 -6.33
N GLU A 304 14.40 23.03 -7.38
CA GLU A 304 15.64 23.70 -7.74
C GLU A 304 15.41 25.19 -8.06
N ASP A 305 14.38 25.53 -8.83
CA ASP A 305 14.08 26.92 -9.15
C ASP A 305 13.60 27.71 -7.92
N ILE A 306 12.85 27.10 -7.01
CA ILE A 306 12.52 27.69 -5.69
C ILE A 306 13.78 27.94 -4.86
N ILE A 307 14.74 27.01 -4.83
CA ILE A 307 16.02 27.17 -4.11
C ILE A 307 16.85 28.30 -4.73
N LYS A 308 16.96 28.34 -6.07
CA LYS A 308 17.66 29.40 -6.81
C LYS A 308 17.04 30.78 -6.58
N CYS A 309 15.71 30.88 -6.55
CA CYS A 309 15.00 32.13 -6.24
C CYS A 309 15.22 32.57 -4.78
N ARG A 310 15.25 31.63 -3.82
CA ARG A 310 15.52 31.95 -2.40
C ARG A 310 16.96 32.39 -2.16
N SER A 311 17.95 31.74 -2.77
CA SER A 311 19.37 32.09 -2.56
C SER A 311 19.73 33.43 -3.19
N LEU A 312 19.20 33.73 -4.38
CA LEU A 312 19.38 35.01 -5.09
C LEU A 312 18.48 36.13 -4.54
N ARG A 313 17.49 35.80 -3.69
CA ARG A 313 16.41 36.71 -3.22
C ARG A 313 15.57 37.33 -4.36
N GLU A 314 15.60 36.71 -5.52
CA GLU A 314 14.89 37.17 -6.72
C GLU A 314 13.61 36.33 -6.89
N TYR A 315 12.45 36.95 -6.67
CA TYR A 315 11.14 36.28 -6.74
C TYR A 315 10.43 36.48 -8.09
N THR A 316 11.20 36.64 -9.16
CA THR A 316 10.70 36.65 -10.54
C THR A 316 10.33 35.21 -10.96
N PRO A 317 9.18 34.99 -11.61
CA PRO A 317 8.80 33.66 -12.07
C PRO A 317 9.66 33.24 -13.26
N ARG A 318 10.45 32.17 -13.09
CA ARG A 318 11.28 31.56 -14.15
C ARG A 318 10.40 30.78 -15.12
N LEU A 319 9.85 31.48 -16.12
CA LEU A 319 9.02 30.89 -17.15
C LEU A 319 9.83 29.97 -18.06
N ARG A 320 9.28 28.80 -18.41
CA ARG A 320 9.81 27.98 -19.50
C ARG A 320 9.38 28.56 -20.85
N GLU A 321 10.17 28.27 -21.87
CA GLU A 321 9.88 28.72 -23.24
C GLU A 321 8.45 28.35 -23.67
N GLY A 322 7.78 29.29 -24.34
CA GLY A 322 6.37 29.18 -24.72
C GLY A 322 5.34 29.50 -23.63
N GLN A 323 5.71 29.62 -22.35
CA GLN A 323 4.76 30.02 -21.30
C GLN A 323 4.45 31.52 -21.33
N LYS A 324 3.19 31.87 -21.64
CA LYS A 324 2.70 33.26 -21.54
C LYS A 324 2.51 33.67 -20.07
N THR A 325 3.03 34.84 -19.71
CA THR A 325 2.71 35.54 -18.45
C THR A 325 1.19 35.69 -18.28
N ARG A 326 0.65 35.21 -17.16
CA ARG A 326 -0.69 35.57 -16.67
C ARG A 326 -0.50 36.48 -15.44
N PRO A 327 -1.38 37.45 -15.14
CA PRO A 327 -1.21 38.34 -13.99
C PRO A 327 -1.06 37.58 -12.65
N TRP A 328 -1.58 36.36 -12.57
CA TRP A 328 -1.49 35.49 -11.40
C TRP A 328 -0.18 34.69 -11.27
N THR A 329 0.73 34.66 -12.25
CA THR A 329 1.96 33.85 -12.14
C THR A 329 2.90 34.36 -11.05
N GLN A 330 3.11 35.67 -10.98
CA GLN A 330 3.99 36.28 -9.98
C GLN A 330 3.50 36.09 -8.52
N PRO A 331 2.23 36.34 -8.15
CA PRO A 331 1.76 36.06 -6.79
C PRO A 331 1.72 34.55 -6.47
N VAL A 332 1.44 33.67 -7.44
CA VAL A 332 1.53 32.21 -7.24
C VAL A 332 2.98 31.76 -7.02
N TRP A 333 3.95 32.34 -7.75
CA TRP A 333 5.37 32.04 -7.56
C TRP A 333 5.88 32.55 -6.21
N LEU A 334 5.49 33.76 -5.79
CA LEU A 334 5.79 34.30 -4.47
C LEU A 334 5.17 33.43 -3.35
N TYR A 335 3.94 32.95 -3.55
CA TYR A 335 3.30 31.97 -2.65
C TYR A 335 4.11 30.68 -2.54
N GLN A 336 4.52 30.07 -3.65
CA GLN A 336 5.32 28.84 -3.67
C GLN A 336 6.71 29.04 -3.05
N CYS A 337 7.37 30.16 -3.36
CA CYS A 337 8.71 30.47 -2.88
C CYS A 337 8.73 30.82 -1.39
N VAL A 338 7.80 31.67 -0.92
CA VAL A 338 7.86 32.28 0.43
C VAL A 338 6.80 31.72 1.39
N TYR A 339 5.51 31.76 1.04
CA TYR A 339 4.43 31.49 2.00
C TYR A 339 4.15 30.00 2.25
N LYS A 340 4.18 29.17 1.19
CA LYS A 340 4.00 27.70 1.22
C LYS A 340 4.77 26.99 2.35
N PRO A 341 6.09 27.21 2.59
CA PRO A 341 6.80 26.55 3.68
C PRO A 341 6.31 26.96 5.08
N TYR A 342 5.94 28.23 5.31
CA TYR A 342 5.41 28.66 6.60
C TYR A 342 4.02 28.08 6.85
N MET A 343 3.16 28.06 5.83
CA MET A 343 1.84 27.41 5.92
C MET A 343 1.97 25.91 6.18
N ASN A 344 2.89 25.21 5.51
CA ASN A 344 3.19 23.80 5.81
C ASN A 344 3.62 23.59 7.27
N LYS A 345 4.44 24.49 7.86
CA LYS A 345 4.81 24.42 9.29
C LYS A 345 3.62 24.68 10.22
N VAL A 346 2.79 25.68 9.92
CA VAL A 346 1.58 25.98 10.72
C VAL A 346 0.61 24.80 10.70
N PHE A 347 0.32 24.23 9.53
CA PHE A 347 -0.51 23.03 9.42
C PHE A 347 0.13 21.80 10.10
N ALA A 348 1.45 21.61 10.00
CA ALA A 348 2.14 20.55 10.72
C ALA A 348 1.97 20.65 12.25
N VAL A 349 2.05 21.86 12.80
CA VAL A 349 1.81 22.09 14.24
C VAL A 349 0.34 21.86 14.59
N LEU A 350 -0.62 22.39 13.82
CA LEU A 350 -2.05 22.21 14.07
C LEU A 350 -2.49 20.73 14.01
N LEU A 351 -2.03 19.98 13.00
CA LEU A 351 -2.30 18.55 12.86
C LEU A 351 -1.53 17.70 13.90
N GLY A 352 -0.36 18.17 14.34
CA GLY A 352 0.38 17.60 15.46
C GLY A 352 -0.41 17.72 16.78
N VAL A 353 -0.90 18.92 17.10
CA VAL A 353 -1.75 19.16 18.28
C VAL A 353 -3.04 18.34 18.21
N LEU A 354 -3.73 18.33 17.06
CA LEU A 354 -4.92 17.51 16.86
C LEU A 354 -4.63 16.00 17.03
N GLY A 355 -3.46 15.55 16.56
CA GLY A 355 -2.98 14.18 16.76
C GLY A 355 -2.69 13.85 18.22
N CYS A 356 -2.05 14.77 18.96
CA CYS A 356 -1.86 14.63 20.40
C CYS A 356 -3.20 14.57 21.16
N CYS A 357 -4.19 15.38 20.79
CA CYS A 357 -5.53 15.31 21.37
C CYS A 357 -6.23 13.97 21.09
N LEU A 358 -6.07 13.39 19.91
CA LEU A 358 -6.58 12.04 19.58
C LEU A 358 -5.89 10.97 20.43
N VAL A 359 -4.55 10.92 20.43
CA VAL A 359 -3.76 9.95 21.22
C VAL A 359 -4.04 10.07 22.73
N TRP A 360 -4.24 11.29 23.24
CA TRP A 360 -4.67 11.52 24.63
C TRP A 360 -6.07 10.96 24.90
N SER A 361 -7.03 11.21 24.01
CA SER A 361 -8.41 10.70 24.17
C SER A 361 -8.46 9.18 24.16
N GLU A 362 -7.67 8.55 23.30
CA GLU A 362 -7.50 7.09 23.21
C GLU A 362 -6.91 6.51 24.51
N CYS A 363 -5.91 7.19 25.09
CA CYS A 363 -5.34 6.83 26.39
C CYS A 363 -6.35 6.96 27.56
N VAL A 364 -7.40 7.78 27.40
CA VAL A 364 -8.44 8.07 28.40
C VAL A 364 -9.64 7.10 28.34
N ILE A 365 -9.83 6.34 27.26
CA ILE A 365 -10.96 5.39 27.11
C ILE A 365 -11.09 4.37 28.27
N PRO A 366 -9.99 3.80 28.83
CA PRO A 366 -10.06 2.92 30.00
C PRO A 366 -10.48 3.62 31.30
N VAL A 367 -10.31 4.94 31.41
CA VAL A 367 -10.49 5.68 32.67
C VAL A 367 -11.98 5.86 32.96
N THR A 368 -12.44 5.30 34.08
CA THR A 368 -13.82 5.41 34.57
C THR A 368 -13.98 6.57 35.55
N GLY A 369 -15.21 7.09 35.68
CA GLY A 369 -15.58 8.08 36.71
C GLY A 369 -15.27 9.55 36.41
N LYS A 370 -14.47 9.87 35.37
CA LYS A 370 -14.28 11.25 34.87
C LYS A 370 -14.13 11.25 33.34
N ASP A 371 -14.74 12.24 32.68
CA ASP A 371 -14.49 12.53 31.27
C ASP A 371 -13.28 13.47 31.13
N LEU A 372 -12.22 12.98 30.50
CA LEU A 372 -10.99 13.71 30.22
C LEU A 372 -10.72 13.83 28.70
N SER A 373 -11.72 13.58 27.85
CA SER A 373 -11.62 13.68 26.39
C SER A 373 -11.83 15.12 25.92
N PRO A 374 -10.82 15.79 25.31
CA PRO A 374 -10.96 17.14 24.81
C PRO A 374 -12.10 17.30 23.79
N PHE A 375 -12.31 16.29 22.93
CA PHE A 375 -13.39 16.32 21.93
C PHE A 375 -14.77 16.27 22.57
N SER A 376 -14.94 15.48 23.63
CA SER A 376 -16.20 15.42 24.38
C SER A 376 -16.56 16.79 24.97
N HIS A 377 -15.63 17.44 25.66
CA HIS A 377 -15.83 18.78 26.22
C HIS A 377 -16.07 19.85 25.15
N ILE A 378 -15.30 19.82 24.05
CA ILE A 378 -15.42 20.79 22.94
C ILE A 378 -16.76 20.65 22.21
N ILE A 379 -17.24 19.43 21.98
CA ILE A 379 -18.52 19.18 21.28
C ILE A 379 -19.72 19.56 22.17
N ARG A 380 -19.65 19.31 23.48
CA ARG A 380 -20.70 19.72 24.44
C ARG A 380 -20.74 21.23 24.69
N GLY A 381 -19.65 21.96 24.42
CA GLY A 381 -19.54 23.40 24.61
C GLY A 381 -20.27 24.26 23.57
N THR A 382 -21.14 23.69 22.72
CA THR A 382 -21.86 24.42 21.67
C THR A 382 -23.29 23.93 21.47
N ASP A 383 -24.26 24.79 21.77
CA ASP A 383 -25.68 24.57 21.45
C ASP A 383 -25.98 24.76 19.94
N MET A 384 -25.05 25.35 19.17
CA MET A 384 -25.25 25.58 17.74
C MET A 384 -24.97 24.29 16.93
N GLU A 385 -26.03 23.74 16.33
CA GLU A 385 -26.00 22.51 15.50
C GLU A 385 -24.83 22.49 14.49
N LEU A 386 -24.63 23.56 13.73
CA LEU A 386 -23.62 23.60 12.67
C LEU A 386 -22.20 23.50 13.23
N PHE A 387 -21.93 24.17 14.36
CA PHE A 387 -20.62 24.09 15.02
C PHE A 387 -20.41 22.73 15.66
N PHE A 388 -21.43 22.16 16.30
CA PHE A 388 -21.40 20.78 16.82
C PHE A 388 -21.06 19.77 15.71
N GLN A 389 -21.70 19.88 14.55
CA GLN A 389 -21.47 18.99 13.40
C GLN A 389 -20.07 19.18 12.79
N ILE A 390 -19.57 20.42 12.70
CA ILE A 390 -18.19 20.71 12.26
C ILE A 390 -17.15 20.15 13.25
N LEU A 391 -17.34 20.36 14.55
CA LEU A 391 -16.44 19.87 15.60
C LEU A 391 -16.46 18.35 15.74
N THR A 392 -17.56 17.70 15.34
CA THR A 392 -17.65 16.23 15.25
C THR A 392 -16.97 15.70 13.99
N VAL A 393 -17.17 16.32 12.82
CA VAL A 393 -16.66 15.80 11.53
C VAL A 393 -15.16 16.05 11.32
N LEU A 394 -14.62 17.16 11.84
CA LEU A 394 -13.21 17.55 11.67
C LEU A 394 -12.22 16.49 12.20
N PRO A 395 -12.29 16.03 13.47
CA PRO A 395 -11.41 14.97 13.98
C PRO A 395 -11.63 13.64 13.25
N LEU A 396 -12.88 13.27 12.93
CA LEU A 396 -13.20 12.03 12.21
C LEU A 396 -12.57 12.02 10.80
N VAL A 397 -12.65 13.12 10.06
CA VAL A 397 -12.00 13.28 8.75
C VAL A 397 -10.48 13.19 8.88
N TYR A 398 -9.88 13.74 9.94
CA TYR A 398 -8.44 13.61 10.18
C TYR A 398 -8.03 12.16 10.53
N MET A 399 -8.79 11.45 11.36
CA MET A 399 -8.59 10.02 11.63
C MET A 399 -8.61 9.19 10.34
N CYS A 400 -9.61 9.41 9.47
CA CYS A 400 -9.66 8.78 8.16
C CYS A 400 -8.45 9.15 7.28
N ALA A 401 -8.05 10.42 7.24
CA ALA A 401 -6.89 10.87 6.49
C ALA A 401 -5.58 10.22 6.96
N CYS A 402 -5.41 10.01 8.28
CA CYS A 402 -4.27 9.28 8.85
C CYS A 402 -4.23 7.83 8.34
N SER A 403 -5.35 7.11 8.45
CA SER A 403 -5.46 5.72 7.99
C SER A 403 -5.19 5.57 6.48
N TYR A 404 -5.71 6.48 5.65
CA TYR A 404 -5.48 6.44 4.20
C TYR A 404 -4.05 6.85 3.80
N TYR A 405 -3.45 7.84 4.48
CA TYR A 405 -2.05 8.21 4.26
C TYR A 405 -1.11 7.01 4.52
N ALA A 406 -1.34 6.26 5.58
CA ALA A 406 -0.58 5.04 5.87
C ALA A 406 -0.74 3.98 4.77
N LEU A 407 -1.98 3.71 4.33
CA LEU A 407 -2.27 2.74 3.26
C LEU A 407 -1.57 3.07 1.93
N PHE A 408 -1.45 4.35 1.58
CA PHE A 408 -0.75 4.78 0.36
C PHE A 408 0.79 4.76 0.51
N LYS A 409 1.32 4.94 1.72
CA LYS A 409 2.76 5.00 1.99
C LYS A 409 3.40 3.62 2.22
N ILE A 410 2.62 2.62 2.64
CA ILE A 410 3.10 1.24 2.85
C ILE A 410 3.45 0.58 1.50
N ASN A 411 4.76 0.53 1.20
CA ASN A 411 5.31 -0.02 -0.05
C ASN A 411 5.09 -1.53 -0.26
N ALA A 412 4.56 -2.27 0.73
CA ALA A 412 4.27 -3.70 0.59
C ALA A 412 3.21 -3.99 -0.50
N PHE A 413 2.35 -3.00 -0.80
CA PHE A 413 1.20 -3.16 -1.69
C PHE A 413 1.23 -2.13 -2.82
N ASN A 414 2.07 -2.33 -3.84
CA ASN A 414 2.13 -1.45 -5.02
C ASN A 414 0.75 -1.23 -5.68
N TYR A 415 -0.14 -2.23 -5.61
CA TYR A 415 -1.52 -2.16 -6.12
C TYR A 415 -2.44 -1.17 -5.37
N ASN A 416 -2.03 -0.59 -4.24
CA ASN A 416 -2.80 0.44 -3.53
C ASN A 416 -2.49 1.87 -4.02
N LYS A 417 -1.49 2.07 -4.88
CA LYS A 417 -0.97 3.39 -5.24
C LYS A 417 -1.85 4.07 -6.28
N LEU A 418 -2.33 5.27 -5.96
CA LEU A 418 -3.01 6.16 -6.91
C LEU A 418 -1.96 7.02 -7.64
N ILE A 419 -1.83 6.82 -8.95
CA ILE A 419 -0.92 7.54 -9.84
C ILE A 419 -1.75 8.49 -10.71
N GLU A 420 -1.39 9.77 -10.74
CA GLU A 420 -2.14 10.80 -11.49
C GLU A 420 -2.20 10.44 -12.97
N GLY A 421 -3.39 10.41 -13.56
CA GLY A 421 -3.63 10.05 -14.97
C GLY A 421 -3.27 8.61 -15.39
N ALA A 422 -2.75 7.76 -14.51
CA ALA A 422 -2.21 6.43 -14.83
C ALA A 422 -2.65 5.30 -13.87
N THR A 423 -3.56 5.55 -12.93
CA THR A 423 -4.05 4.49 -12.02
C THR A 423 -4.87 3.46 -12.79
N THR A 424 -4.53 2.18 -12.64
CA THR A 424 -5.25 1.06 -13.24
C THR A 424 -6.63 0.87 -12.63
N GLY A 425 -7.54 0.21 -13.35
CA GLY A 425 -8.86 -0.13 -12.84
C GLY A 425 -8.79 -0.96 -11.55
N ALA A 426 -7.90 -1.94 -11.51
CA ALA A 426 -7.71 -2.80 -10.34
C ALA A 426 -7.27 -2.00 -9.10
N ALA A 427 -6.30 -1.08 -9.23
CA ALA A 427 -5.83 -0.25 -8.12
C ALA A 427 -6.90 0.73 -7.60
N LEU A 428 -7.71 1.31 -8.49
CA LEU A 428 -8.87 2.13 -8.11
C LEU A 428 -9.89 1.34 -7.26
N MET A 429 -10.31 0.17 -7.73
CA MET A 429 -11.31 -0.65 -7.03
C MET A 429 -10.75 -1.25 -5.74
N GLN A 430 -9.46 -1.61 -5.71
CA GLN A 430 -8.78 -2.06 -4.51
C GLN A 430 -8.71 -0.95 -3.45
N ASN A 431 -8.43 0.29 -3.84
CA ASN A 431 -8.52 1.43 -2.95
C ASN A 431 -9.96 1.66 -2.45
N GLY A 432 -10.95 1.59 -3.33
CA GLY A 432 -12.37 1.66 -2.95
C GLY A 432 -12.76 0.59 -1.90
N SER A 433 -12.31 -0.66 -2.09
CA SER A 433 -12.57 -1.78 -1.17
C SER A 433 -11.95 -1.52 0.21
N LEU A 434 -10.73 -0.96 0.25
CA LEU A 434 -10.09 -0.55 1.51
C LEU A 434 -10.84 0.61 2.18
N MET A 435 -11.31 1.61 1.43
CA MET A 435 -12.14 2.68 1.99
C MET A 435 -13.43 2.16 2.63
N CYS A 436 -14.17 1.30 1.92
CA CYS A 436 -15.36 0.66 2.45
C CYS A 436 -15.06 -0.17 3.71
N ARG A 437 -13.96 -0.93 3.72
CA ARG A 437 -13.57 -1.81 4.84
C ARG A 437 -13.18 -1.06 6.11
N PHE A 438 -12.56 0.11 6.01
CA PHE A 438 -12.10 0.87 7.18
C PHE A 438 -13.07 1.94 7.68
N ALA A 439 -14.03 2.41 6.86
CA ALA A 439 -14.97 3.47 7.24
C ALA A 439 -15.73 3.19 8.55
N ALA A 440 -16.42 2.05 8.65
CA ALA A 440 -17.20 1.70 9.84
C ALA A 440 -16.32 1.44 11.10
N PRO A 441 -15.19 0.70 11.03
CA PRO A 441 -14.23 0.60 12.13
C PRO A 441 -13.70 1.95 12.62
N THR A 442 -13.33 2.88 11.73
CA THR A 442 -12.85 4.22 12.14
C THR A 442 -13.96 5.04 12.82
N CYS A 443 -15.20 4.96 12.34
CA CYS A 443 -16.35 5.61 12.97
C CYS A 443 -16.64 5.01 14.36
N TRP A 444 -16.61 3.70 14.52
CA TRP A 444 -16.78 3.02 15.81
C TRP A 444 -15.73 3.47 16.84
N ASN A 445 -14.47 3.56 16.41
CA ASN A 445 -13.39 4.04 17.27
C ASN A 445 -13.61 5.51 17.70
N PHE A 446 -14.05 6.37 16.78
CA PHE A 446 -14.37 7.76 17.08
C PHE A 446 -15.52 7.91 18.11
N TYR A 447 -16.54 7.05 18.08
CA TYR A 447 -17.60 7.04 19.10
C TYR A 447 -17.08 6.77 20.54
N HIS A 448 -15.99 6.00 20.69
CA HIS A 448 -15.33 5.79 21.99
C HIS A 448 -14.46 6.99 22.38
N ILE A 449 -13.77 7.63 21.43
CA ILE A 449 -12.99 8.87 21.65
C ILE A 449 -13.86 10.00 22.23
N ILE A 450 -15.07 10.21 21.70
CA ILE A 450 -16.03 11.19 22.24
C ILE A 450 -16.83 10.65 23.43
N ARG A 451 -16.55 9.42 23.89
CA ARG A 451 -17.16 8.74 25.05
C ARG A 451 -18.70 8.69 25.01
N PHE A 452 -19.28 8.61 23.81
CA PHE A 452 -20.71 8.87 23.60
C PHE A 452 -21.62 7.95 24.43
N ALA A 453 -21.28 6.66 24.49
CA ALA A 453 -22.09 5.64 25.16
C ALA A 453 -21.97 5.61 26.69
N LYS A 454 -21.08 6.41 27.30
CA LYS A 454 -20.87 6.45 28.77
C LYS A 454 -21.36 7.76 29.38
N ASP A 455 -20.90 8.89 28.83
CA ASP A 455 -20.91 10.17 29.54
C ASP A 455 -21.73 11.25 28.83
N PHE A 456 -22.22 11.03 27.61
CA PHE A 456 -22.91 12.04 26.78
C PHE A 456 -24.41 12.16 27.02
N CYS A 457 -25.00 11.17 27.70
CA CYS A 457 -26.39 11.26 28.16
C CYS A 457 -26.46 12.25 29.34
N PRO A 458 -27.41 13.20 29.36
CA PRO A 458 -27.61 14.06 30.52
C PRO A 458 -27.91 13.23 31.78
N GLU A 459 -27.33 13.57 32.92
CA GLU A 459 -27.48 12.84 34.18
C GLU A 459 -28.97 12.62 34.56
N ALA A 460 -29.81 13.63 34.34
CA ALA A 460 -31.26 13.53 34.51
C ALA A 460 -31.93 12.50 33.57
N ALA A 461 -31.47 12.37 32.32
CA ALA A 461 -31.97 11.37 31.37
C ALA A 461 -31.42 9.96 31.69
N GLN A 462 -30.23 9.88 32.29
CA GLN A 462 -29.62 8.63 32.76
C GLN A 462 -30.36 8.06 33.97
N VAL A 463 -30.71 8.90 34.95
CA VAL A 463 -31.58 8.53 36.08
C VAL A 463 -32.99 8.15 35.60
N ALA A 464 -33.51 8.82 34.56
CA ALA A 464 -34.80 8.52 33.94
C ALA A 464 -34.78 7.35 32.94
N GLY A 465 -33.68 6.58 32.84
CA GLY A 465 -33.56 5.42 31.93
C GLY A 465 -33.76 5.74 30.44
N SER A 466 -33.66 7.01 30.06
CA SER A 466 -34.09 7.57 28.76
C SER A 466 -32.93 7.88 27.81
N CYS A 467 -31.75 7.31 28.05
CA CYS A 467 -30.56 7.53 27.22
C CYS A 467 -30.70 6.87 25.84
N GLN A 468 -30.81 7.69 24.80
CA GLN A 468 -30.90 7.23 23.41
C GLN A 468 -29.49 7.00 22.84
N LEU A 469 -29.08 5.73 22.70
CA LEU A 469 -27.86 5.37 21.98
C LEU A 469 -27.97 5.76 20.50
N THR A 470 -26.86 6.20 19.89
CA THR A 470 -26.78 6.48 18.45
C THR A 470 -27.17 5.25 17.63
N VAL A 471 -27.82 5.47 16.50
CA VAL A 471 -28.33 4.40 15.63
C VAL A 471 -27.20 3.52 15.12
N PHE A 472 -26.05 4.12 14.78
CA PHE A 472 -24.82 3.37 14.47
C PHE A 472 -24.37 2.49 15.63
N SER A 473 -24.41 3.00 16.86
CA SER A 473 -24.04 2.21 18.04
C SER A 473 -24.99 1.05 18.27
N GLN A 474 -26.30 1.19 17.99
CA GLN A 474 -27.24 0.07 18.05
C GLN A 474 -26.94 -1.01 16.99
N ILE A 475 -26.61 -0.60 15.76
CA ILE A 475 -26.23 -1.51 14.67
C ILE A 475 -24.91 -2.24 14.97
N MET A 476 -23.93 -1.56 15.57
CA MET A 476 -22.65 -2.18 15.96
C MET A 476 -22.76 -3.00 17.26
N ALA A 477 -23.58 -2.58 18.23
CA ALA A 477 -23.75 -3.25 19.52
C ALA A 477 -24.62 -4.51 19.44
N SER A 478 -25.59 -4.57 18.53
CA SER A 478 -26.33 -5.81 18.24
C SER A 478 -25.45 -6.93 17.68
N MET A 479 -24.23 -6.61 17.20
CA MET A 479 -23.18 -7.56 16.82
C MET A 479 -22.15 -7.82 17.94
N ALA A 480 -22.32 -7.20 19.11
CA ALA A 480 -21.33 -7.12 20.19
C ALA A 480 -21.72 -7.87 21.47
N ASP A 481 -23.02 -8.07 21.70
CA ASP A 481 -23.63 -8.35 23.01
C ASP A 481 -23.45 -9.80 23.52
N VAL A 482 -22.32 -10.43 23.17
CA VAL A 482 -22.13 -11.89 23.21
C VAL A 482 -20.95 -12.31 24.09
N THR A 483 -19.94 -11.45 24.28
CA THR A 483 -18.82 -11.76 25.20
C THR A 483 -18.34 -10.53 25.97
N LYS A 484 -18.07 -10.72 27.27
CA LYS A 484 -17.32 -9.74 28.10
C LYS A 484 -15.93 -9.45 27.51
N THR A 485 -15.35 -10.41 26.79
CA THR A 485 -14.10 -10.30 26.03
C THR A 485 -14.11 -9.12 25.04
N PHE A 486 -15.22 -8.88 24.34
CA PHE A 486 -15.31 -7.75 23.40
C PHE A 486 -15.28 -6.38 24.09
N GLN A 487 -15.89 -6.27 25.27
CA GLN A 487 -15.88 -5.05 26.07
C GLN A 487 -14.46 -4.72 26.55
N TYR A 488 -13.72 -5.71 27.05
CA TYR A 488 -12.30 -5.55 27.39
C TYR A 488 -11.44 -5.23 26.16
N PHE A 489 -11.69 -5.90 25.03
CA PHE A 489 -10.95 -5.67 23.80
C PHE A 489 -11.07 -4.22 23.32
N ASN A 490 -12.28 -3.69 23.17
CA ASN A 490 -12.50 -2.29 22.78
C ASN A 490 -11.98 -1.28 23.83
N THR A 491 -11.90 -1.67 25.10
CA THR A 491 -11.37 -0.81 26.18
C THR A 491 -9.85 -0.69 26.11
N TYR A 492 -9.13 -1.79 25.84
CA TYR A 492 -7.66 -1.81 25.88
C TYR A 492 -6.96 -1.66 24.52
N LEU A 493 -7.65 -1.93 23.40
CA LEU A 493 -7.09 -1.74 22.05
C LEU A 493 -6.60 -0.29 21.79
N PRO A 494 -7.28 0.78 22.27
CA PRO A 494 -6.74 2.15 22.24
C PRO A 494 -5.35 2.31 22.87
N VAL A 495 -5.01 1.55 23.91
CA VAL A 495 -3.67 1.61 24.54
C VAL A 495 -2.59 1.07 23.58
N VAL A 496 -2.93 0.09 22.74
CA VAL A 496 -2.03 -0.42 21.69
C VAL A 496 -1.76 0.65 20.62
N LEU A 497 -2.75 1.49 20.29
CA LEU A 497 -2.54 2.66 19.42
C LEU A 497 -1.55 3.64 20.06
N VAL A 498 -1.72 4.00 21.34
CA VAL A 498 -0.82 4.94 22.04
C VAL A 498 0.62 4.44 22.01
N VAL A 499 0.85 3.15 22.31
CA VAL A 499 2.18 2.52 22.24
C VAL A 499 2.71 2.47 20.80
N HIS A 500 1.86 2.19 19.80
CA HIS A 500 2.26 2.22 18.39
C HIS A 500 2.69 3.63 17.95
N CYS A 501 1.94 4.67 18.30
CA CYS A 501 2.30 6.06 18.04
C CYS A 501 3.65 6.42 18.67
N ALA A 502 3.90 6.01 19.93
CA ALA A 502 5.19 6.22 20.57
C ALA A 502 6.34 5.52 19.83
N MET A 503 6.16 4.27 19.37
CA MET A 503 7.17 3.55 18.59
C MET A 503 7.46 4.19 17.22
N VAL A 504 6.46 4.76 16.54
CA VAL A 504 6.64 5.51 15.27
C VAL A 504 7.27 6.88 15.53
N ALA A 505 6.93 7.55 16.64
CA ALA A 505 7.50 8.84 17.03
C ALA A 505 8.99 8.74 17.34
N LEU A 506 9.40 7.69 18.06
CA LEU A 506 10.77 7.43 18.49
C LEU A 506 11.64 6.66 17.47
N GLY A 507 11.08 6.26 16.32
CA GLY A 507 11.82 5.49 15.29
C GLY A 507 12.14 4.04 15.69
N ILE A 508 11.49 3.51 16.74
CA ILE A 508 11.74 2.16 17.27
C ILE A 508 11.46 1.08 16.20
N TRP A 509 10.49 1.30 15.32
CA TRP A 509 10.23 0.39 14.19
C TRP A 509 11.42 0.27 13.23
N ASP A 510 12.09 1.36 12.88
CA ASP A 510 13.28 1.32 12.02
C ASP A 510 14.43 0.57 12.69
N TRP A 511 14.62 0.76 14.00
CA TRP A 511 15.59 0.00 14.78
C TRP A 511 15.28 -1.51 14.77
N ILE A 512 14.03 -1.91 15.05
CA ILE A 512 13.60 -3.32 15.01
C ILE A 512 13.79 -3.93 13.61
N PHE A 513 13.32 -3.26 12.55
CA PHE A 513 13.47 -3.77 11.19
C PHE A 513 14.94 -3.81 10.73
N SER A 514 15.81 -2.91 11.22
CA SER A 514 17.24 -2.96 10.91
C SER A 514 17.96 -4.20 11.47
N MET A 515 17.45 -4.81 12.54
CA MET A 515 17.97 -6.06 13.10
C MET A 515 17.38 -7.30 12.43
N CYS A 516 16.08 -7.25 12.07
CA CYS A 516 15.37 -8.43 11.56
C CYS A 516 15.38 -8.57 10.02
N VAL A 517 15.68 -7.51 9.26
CA VAL A 517 15.48 -7.50 7.80
C VAL A 517 16.62 -6.80 7.05
N SER A 518 17.04 -7.38 5.92
CA SER A 518 17.97 -6.75 4.97
C SER A 518 17.50 -5.35 4.55
N SER A 519 18.44 -4.46 4.24
CA SER A 519 18.25 -3.00 3.99
C SER A 519 17.06 -2.59 3.10
N ARG A 520 16.59 -3.45 2.20
CA ARG A 520 15.40 -3.27 1.35
C ARG A 520 14.09 -2.89 2.07
N TYR A 521 14.00 -3.04 3.39
CA TYR A 521 12.77 -2.80 4.17
C TYR A 521 12.91 -1.77 5.30
N LYS A 522 13.96 -0.94 5.31
CA LYS A 522 14.00 0.21 6.23
C LYS A 522 12.86 1.18 5.90
N PHE A 523 12.22 1.74 6.94
CA PHE A 523 11.31 2.89 6.82
C PHE A 523 12.08 4.22 6.90
N ASN A 524 13.43 4.19 6.95
CA ASN A 524 14.34 5.32 6.76
C ASN A 524 13.86 6.23 5.63
N THR A 525 13.24 7.31 6.05
CA THR A 525 12.73 8.39 5.21
C THR A 525 13.57 9.65 5.40
N HIS A 526 14.27 9.79 6.53
CA HIS A 526 14.93 11.05 6.90
C HIS A 526 16.40 11.14 6.49
N ASP A 527 17.09 10.01 6.34
CA ASP A 527 18.37 9.98 5.65
C ASP A 527 18.31 9.05 4.44
N VAL A 528 18.78 9.60 3.32
CA VAL A 528 18.51 9.16 1.96
C VAL A 528 19.73 9.43 1.06
N ASP A 529 20.94 9.48 1.61
CA ASP A 529 22.17 9.44 0.78
C ASP A 529 22.49 7.99 0.38
N ASP A 530 21.52 7.37 -0.32
CA ASP A 530 21.65 6.11 -1.03
C ASP A 530 22.25 6.32 -2.44
N GLU A 531 22.75 5.24 -3.04
CA GLU A 531 23.17 5.16 -4.44
C GLU A 531 22.13 5.72 -5.45
N TYR A 532 20.82 5.56 -5.17
CA TYR A 532 19.73 6.12 -5.98
C TYR A 532 19.73 7.66 -6.02
N THR A 533 20.19 8.30 -4.94
CA THR A 533 20.15 9.75 -4.77
C THR A 533 21.28 10.43 -5.53
N GLU A 534 22.47 9.84 -5.55
CA GLU A 534 23.59 10.32 -6.36
C GLU A 534 23.26 10.22 -7.86
N LYS A 535 22.80 9.04 -8.29
CA LYS A 535 22.29 8.82 -9.66
C LYS A 535 21.18 9.79 -10.00
N GLY A 536 20.23 10.01 -9.09
CA GLY A 536 19.14 10.97 -9.24
C GLY A 536 19.62 12.41 -9.43
N ARG A 537 20.60 12.87 -8.65
CA ARG A 537 21.21 14.21 -8.80
C ARG A 537 21.86 14.39 -10.18
N LEU A 538 22.55 13.37 -10.68
CA LEU A 538 23.15 13.38 -12.03
C LEU A 538 22.08 13.37 -13.14
N LEU A 539 21.04 12.57 -12.97
CA LEU A 539 19.95 12.42 -13.94
C LEU A 539 19.08 13.68 -14.05
N ILE A 540 18.79 14.34 -12.92
CA ILE A 540 18.11 15.65 -12.89
C ILE A 540 18.85 16.68 -13.76
N ARG A 541 20.19 16.77 -13.66
CA ARG A 541 20.98 17.70 -14.47
C ARG A 541 20.88 17.40 -15.97
N LYS A 542 20.96 16.13 -16.36
CA LYS A 542 20.87 15.72 -17.78
C LYS A 542 19.47 15.94 -18.36
N GLU A 543 18.42 15.71 -17.59
CA GLU A 543 17.05 16.03 -18.01
C GLU A 543 16.81 17.56 -18.08
N GLN A 544 17.49 18.38 -17.26
CA GLN A 544 17.51 19.84 -17.48
C GLN A 544 18.22 20.21 -18.78
N GLU A 545 19.40 19.67 -19.04
CA GLU A 545 20.14 19.92 -20.29
C GLU A 545 19.38 19.45 -21.53
N ALA A 546 18.63 18.35 -21.43
CA ALA A 546 17.76 17.85 -22.50
C ALA A 546 16.53 18.74 -22.68
N ALA A 547 15.86 19.16 -21.59
CA ALA A 547 14.74 20.09 -21.66
C ALA A 547 15.13 21.46 -22.24
N LEU A 548 16.33 21.96 -21.94
CA LEU A 548 16.91 23.17 -22.56
C LEU A 548 17.24 23.00 -24.06
N LYS A 549 17.38 21.77 -24.54
CA LYS A 549 17.54 21.42 -25.96
C LYS A 549 16.19 21.08 -26.62
N GLY A 550 15.05 21.26 -25.93
CA GLY A 550 13.70 21.02 -26.44
C GLY A 550 13.18 19.58 -26.35
N PHE A 551 13.94 18.65 -25.75
CA PHE A 551 13.47 17.28 -25.51
C PHE A 551 12.41 17.25 -24.38
N LYS A 552 11.55 16.22 -24.40
CA LYS A 552 10.59 15.99 -23.32
C LYS A 552 11.22 15.20 -22.17
N ILE A 553 10.73 15.46 -20.97
CA ILE A 553 11.14 14.75 -19.75
C ILE A 553 10.96 13.24 -19.96
N GLY A 554 12.00 12.46 -19.67
CA GLY A 554 12.00 10.99 -19.85
C GLY A 554 12.41 10.51 -21.24
N GLU A 555 12.63 11.39 -22.23
CA GLU A 555 13.26 10.99 -23.50
C GLU A 555 14.76 10.65 -23.31
N VAL A 556 15.41 11.16 -22.26
CA VAL A 556 16.81 10.83 -21.89
C VAL A 556 17.00 9.35 -21.56
N LEU A 557 16.03 8.72 -20.89
CA LEU A 557 16.08 7.29 -20.50
C LEU A 557 16.17 6.35 -21.70
N HIS A 558 15.67 6.78 -22.86
CA HIS A 558 15.67 6.01 -24.10
C HIS A 558 16.75 6.49 -25.10
N SER A 559 17.71 7.30 -24.66
CA SER A 559 18.81 7.78 -25.50
C SER A 559 19.91 6.74 -25.65
N ALA A 560 20.53 6.66 -26.83
CA ALA A 560 21.53 5.64 -27.17
C ALA A 560 22.80 5.63 -26.28
N TYR A 561 23.04 6.71 -25.52
CA TYR A 561 24.15 6.83 -24.58
C TYR A 561 23.76 6.50 -23.14
N PHE A 562 22.46 6.35 -22.81
CA PHE A 562 22.00 6.13 -21.45
C PHE A 562 22.58 4.85 -20.80
N ASP A 563 22.66 3.74 -21.55
CA ASP A 563 23.27 2.49 -21.10
C ASP A 563 24.78 2.63 -20.78
N LEU A 564 25.49 3.56 -21.44
CA LEU A 564 26.91 3.84 -21.18
C LEU A 564 27.09 4.74 -19.96
N GLU A 565 26.19 5.70 -19.75
CA GLU A 565 26.27 6.69 -18.68
C GLU A 565 25.67 6.22 -17.35
N PHE A 566 24.67 5.34 -17.40
CA PHE A 566 23.95 4.79 -16.24
C PHE A 566 23.77 3.26 -16.33
N PRO A 567 24.85 2.47 -16.55
CA PRO A 567 24.77 1.04 -16.82
C PRO A 567 24.06 0.23 -15.72
N THR A 568 24.09 0.70 -14.47
CA THR A 568 23.38 0.05 -13.35
C THR A 568 21.87 0.27 -13.38
N ILE A 569 21.38 1.38 -13.96
CA ILE A 569 19.94 1.65 -14.13
C ILE A 569 19.43 0.90 -15.35
N ALA A 570 20.14 1.00 -16.47
CA ALA A 570 19.77 0.34 -17.72
C ALA A 570 19.70 -1.20 -17.61
N ASN A 571 20.64 -1.81 -16.88
CA ASN A 571 20.69 -3.26 -16.74
C ASN A 571 19.77 -3.82 -15.63
N ALA A 572 19.04 -2.96 -14.88
CA ALA A 572 18.17 -3.41 -13.79
C ALA A 572 16.98 -4.28 -14.25
N GLY A 573 16.56 -4.15 -15.52
CA GLY A 573 15.59 -5.06 -16.14
C GLY A 573 16.18 -6.41 -16.58
N LYS A 574 17.45 -6.43 -17.00
CA LYS A 574 18.09 -7.54 -17.75
C LYS A 574 18.53 -8.72 -16.85
N GLY A 575 18.28 -8.67 -15.54
CA GLY A 575 18.61 -9.73 -14.60
C GLY A 575 17.58 -10.87 -14.59
N ARG A 576 18.03 -12.12 -14.78
CA ARG A 576 17.20 -13.35 -14.71
C ARG A 576 16.22 -13.30 -13.52
N ARG A 577 14.93 -13.54 -13.79
CA ARG A 577 13.85 -13.62 -12.79
C ARG A 577 14.18 -14.62 -11.66
N GLN A 578 14.76 -14.14 -10.56
CA GLN A 578 14.99 -14.98 -9.39
C GLN A 578 13.66 -15.40 -8.76
N LYS A 579 13.54 -16.69 -8.43
CA LYS A 579 12.36 -17.26 -7.76
C LYS A 579 12.18 -16.65 -6.37
N LYS A 580 11.36 -15.58 -6.28
CA LYS A 580 10.93 -15.01 -4.99
C LYS A 580 10.28 -16.10 -4.12
N GLY A 581 10.70 -16.14 -2.85
CA GLY A 581 10.37 -17.19 -1.90
C GLY A 581 8.89 -17.30 -1.53
N PHE A 582 8.56 -18.40 -0.86
CA PHE A 582 7.20 -18.89 -0.59
C PHE A 582 6.18 -17.81 -0.17
N PHE A 583 6.51 -17.00 0.85
CA PHE A 583 5.62 -15.94 1.36
C PHE A 583 5.29 -14.83 0.35
N GLY A 584 6.14 -14.59 -0.66
CA GLY A 584 5.86 -13.63 -1.73
C GLY A 584 4.78 -14.11 -2.71
N GLY A 585 4.41 -15.39 -2.68
CA GLY A 585 3.41 -15.99 -3.59
C GLY A 585 1.96 -15.69 -3.23
N LEU A 586 1.66 -15.27 -1.99
CA LEU A 586 0.27 -15.06 -1.54
C LEU A 586 -0.35 -13.75 -2.05
N PHE A 587 0.47 -12.76 -2.43
CA PHE A 587 0.08 -11.43 -2.90
C PHE A 587 0.70 -11.05 -4.26
N HIS A 588 1.16 -12.05 -5.02
CA HIS A 588 1.48 -11.92 -6.44
C HIS A 588 0.81 -13.07 -7.19
N LYS A 589 -0.04 -12.76 -8.18
CA LYS A 589 -0.52 -13.74 -9.15
C LYS A 589 0.67 -14.21 -10.01
N LYS A 590 1.37 -15.25 -9.55
CA LYS A 590 1.99 -16.19 -10.48
C LYS A 590 0.85 -16.80 -11.30
N LEU A 591 1.02 -16.94 -12.62
CA LEU A 591 0.21 -17.90 -13.34
C LEU A 591 0.49 -19.28 -12.70
N PRO A 592 -0.52 -20.10 -12.40
CA PRO A 592 -0.27 -21.49 -12.06
C PRO A 592 0.37 -22.17 -13.28
N PRO A 593 1.39 -23.04 -13.10
CA PRO A 593 1.93 -23.81 -14.21
C PRO A 593 0.81 -24.64 -14.85
N ALA A 594 0.84 -24.78 -16.18
CA ALA A 594 -0.20 -25.50 -16.90
C ALA A 594 -0.28 -26.95 -16.41
N SER A 595 -1.48 -27.40 -16.02
CA SER A 595 -1.73 -28.80 -15.68
C SER A 595 -1.74 -29.64 -16.96
N GLY A 596 -0.55 -30.06 -17.40
CA GLY A 596 -0.39 -30.94 -18.55
C GLY A 596 -1.10 -32.29 -18.34
N PRO A 597 -1.57 -32.94 -19.42
CA PRO A 597 -2.11 -34.29 -19.34
C PRO A 597 -1.02 -35.27 -18.87
N ALA A 598 -1.42 -36.34 -18.17
CA ALA A 598 -0.50 -37.31 -17.62
C ALA A 598 0.37 -37.96 -18.72
N ALA A 599 1.68 -38.05 -18.47
CA ALA A 599 2.60 -38.70 -19.39
C ALA A 599 2.27 -40.19 -19.56
N PRO A 600 2.36 -40.76 -20.78
CA PRO A 600 2.08 -42.17 -21.00
C PRO A 600 3.07 -43.07 -20.24
N PRO A 601 2.65 -44.27 -19.80
CA PRO A 601 3.48 -45.16 -19.01
C PRO A 601 4.72 -45.62 -19.80
N LYS A 602 5.90 -45.52 -19.18
CA LYS A 602 7.15 -46.03 -19.77
C LYS A 602 7.12 -47.56 -19.81
N PRO A 603 7.63 -48.21 -20.88
CA PRO A 603 7.68 -49.66 -20.95
C PRO A 603 8.58 -50.25 -19.87
N VAL A 604 8.09 -51.28 -19.19
CA VAL A 604 8.83 -52.01 -18.15
C VAL A 604 9.96 -52.82 -18.78
N LYS A 605 11.15 -52.78 -18.19
CA LYS A 605 12.19 -53.81 -18.37
C LYS A 605 12.37 -54.59 -17.06
N PRO A 606 12.73 -55.89 -17.09
CA PRO A 606 12.64 -56.75 -15.92
C PRO A 606 13.69 -56.43 -14.83
N GLN A 607 13.37 -56.82 -13.60
CA GLN A 607 14.30 -56.79 -12.47
C GLN A 607 15.28 -57.97 -12.55
N SER A 608 16.50 -57.77 -12.07
CA SER A 608 17.38 -58.83 -11.58
C SER A 608 17.95 -58.40 -10.23
N ALA A 609 17.66 -59.15 -9.17
CA ALA A 609 18.05 -58.81 -7.79
C ALA A 609 19.29 -59.60 -7.34
N ALA A 610 20.09 -59.02 -6.45
CA ALA A 610 20.80 -59.73 -5.37
C ALA A 610 21.50 -58.76 -4.39
N THR A 611 21.23 -58.91 -3.09
CA THR A 611 22.16 -58.79 -1.91
C THR A 611 23.07 -57.56 -1.70
N ALA A 612 23.63 -57.29 -0.50
CA ALA A 612 23.17 -57.44 0.90
C ALA A 612 24.20 -56.78 1.87
N ALA A 613 23.75 -56.38 3.06
CA ALA A 613 24.45 -56.35 4.36
C ALA A 613 25.92 -55.83 4.49
N ALA A 614 26.04 -54.59 5.02
CA ALA A 614 26.60 -54.25 6.34
C ALA A 614 28.09 -54.49 6.75
N SER A 615 28.46 -53.81 7.85
CA SER A 615 29.77 -53.76 8.58
C SER A 615 30.89 -52.95 7.90
N ARG A 616 31.61 -51.97 8.50
CA ARG A 616 32.12 -51.66 9.88
C ARG A 616 33.55 -52.19 10.09
N TRP A 617 34.54 -51.32 10.34
CA TRP A 617 35.68 -51.49 11.28
C TRP A 617 36.50 -50.18 11.40
N VAL A 618 37.36 -50.06 12.44
CA VAL A 618 38.02 -48.80 12.90
C VAL A 618 39.38 -49.09 13.58
N ARG A 619 40.35 -48.15 13.42
CA ARG A 619 41.80 -48.17 13.84
C ARG A 619 42.71 -49.02 12.92
N GLY A 620 43.99 -48.68 12.72
CA GLY A 620 44.75 -47.49 13.18
C GLY A 620 46.28 -47.65 12.96
N ALA A 621 47.08 -46.78 13.62
CA ALA A 621 48.55 -46.77 13.75
C ALA A 621 49.43 -46.06 12.69
N THR A 622 50.53 -45.52 13.20
CA THR A 622 51.74 -44.88 12.59
C THR A 622 52.99 -45.72 13.04
N PRO A 623 54.29 -45.38 12.81
CA PRO A 623 54.94 -44.17 12.25
C PRO A 623 56.13 -44.48 11.28
N GLU A 624 57.14 -43.58 11.23
CA GLU A 624 58.51 -43.71 10.64
C GLU A 624 58.65 -43.52 9.10
N GLN A 625 59.77 -43.03 8.53
CA GLN A 625 60.91 -42.18 8.98
C GLN A 625 61.66 -41.60 7.73
N SER A 626 62.56 -40.61 7.91
CA SER A 626 63.65 -40.20 6.98
C SER A 626 63.27 -39.48 5.65
N THR A 627 64.10 -38.65 4.96
CA THR A 627 65.26 -37.78 5.30
C THR A 627 65.56 -36.80 4.14
N SER A 628 66.13 -35.61 4.41
CA SER A 628 66.89 -34.72 3.47
C SER A 628 66.10 -34.02 2.33
N SER A 629 66.50 -32.88 1.73
CA SER A 629 67.61 -31.92 1.99
C SER A 629 67.42 -30.58 1.21
N LEU A 630 67.89 -29.46 1.79
CA LEU A 630 68.43 -28.21 1.14
C LEU A 630 67.48 -27.39 0.21
N VAL A 631 67.59 -26.05 0.01
CA VAL A 631 68.55 -25.03 0.48
C VAL A 631 67.87 -23.64 0.65
N ASP A 632 68.60 -22.67 1.22
CA ASP A 632 68.25 -21.30 1.67
C ASP A 632 67.65 -20.32 0.59
N VAL A 633 67.18 -19.09 0.89
CA VAL A 633 67.96 -17.89 1.33
C VAL A 633 67.09 -16.79 1.98
N ALA A 634 67.57 -16.26 3.14
CA ALA A 634 67.35 -14.94 3.80
C ALA A 634 65.92 -14.34 3.98
N GLY A 635 65.58 -13.63 5.06
CA GLY A 635 66.33 -13.14 6.23
C GLY A 635 66.61 -11.61 6.18
N HIS A 636 66.38 -10.79 7.20
CA HIS A 636 65.81 -11.00 8.56
C HIS A 636 64.43 -10.27 8.66
N HIS A 637 63.84 -9.69 9.72
CA HIS A 637 64.20 -9.18 11.07
C HIS A 637 63.02 -9.49 12.04
N ALA A 638 63.10 -9.65 13.37
CA ALA A 638 64.07 -9.34 14.45
C ALA A 638 64.12 -7.85 14.91
N ALA A 639 63.66 -7.46 16.10
CA ALA A 639 63.10 -8.19 17.26
C ALA A 639 62.29 -7.20 18.17
N ASP A 640 61.79 -7.45 19.39
CA ASP A 640 61.91 -8.58 20.34
C ASP A 640 60.66 -8.75 21.26
N ASN A 641 60.81 -8.85 22.59
CA ASN A 641 59.88 -9.36 23.61
C ASN A 641 60.19 -8.69 24.99
N PRO A 642 59.82 -9.20 26.21
CA PRO A 642 58.65 -9.99 26.67
C PRO A 642 58.00 -9.48 28.00
N SER A 643 56.94 -10.19 28.46
CA SER A 643 56.56 -10.40 29.90
C SER A 643 56.11 -9.19 30.78
N THR A 644 55.36 -9.34 31.89
CA THR A 644 54.75 -10.47 32.65
C THR A 644 53.36 -10.00 33.15
N ALA A 645 52.28 -10.80 33.23
CA ALA A 645 51.91 -11.74 34.31
C ALA A 645 51.96 -11.14 35.75
N LEU A 646 51.04 -11.43 36.68
CA LEU A 646 49.80 -12.24 36.72
C LEU A 646 49.03 -11.90 38.02
N LEU A 647 47.80 -12.44 38.20
CA LEU A 647 47.01 -12.47 39.46
C LEU A 647 46.48 -11.12 40.02
N SER A 648 45.47 -11.06 40.90
CA SER A 648 44.12 -11.66 40.91
C SER A 648 43.35 -11.15 42.16
N ALA A 649 42.04 -10.85 42.04
CA ALA A 649 40.97 -10.82 43.06
C ALA A 649 41.34 -10.63 44.56
N LYS A 650 40.67 -9.73 45.32
CA LYS A 650 39.28 -9.89 45.82
C LYS A 650 38.88 -8.72 46.74
N VAL A 651 37.56 -8.46 46.90
CA VAL A 651 36.87 -8.02 48.16
C VAL A 651 37.22 -6.62 48.71
N ARG A 652 36.32 -5.82 49.33
CA ARG A 652 34.84 -5.64 49.39
C ARG A 652 34.61 -4.29 50.11
N GLU A 653 33.47 -3.62 49.87
CA GLU A 653 32.78 -2.73 50.85
C GLU A 653 33.58 -1.50 51.37
N GLU A 654 33.00 -0.47 52.01
CA GLU A 654 31.60 -0.05 52.14
C GLU A 654 31.54 1.49 52.21
N HIS A 655 30.41 2.09 51.79
CA HIS A 655 29.59 3.02 52.60
C HIS A 655 28.73 3.94 51.72
N ALA A 656 27.51 4.20 52.21
CA ALA A 656 26.64 5.28 51.74
C ALA A 656 26.57 6.36 52.82
N HIS A 657 26.29 7.61 52.44
CA HIS A 657 25.05 8.31 52.84
C HIS A 657 24.96 9.76 52.33
N ALA A 658 23.71 10.24 52.26
CA ALA A 658 23.29 11.66 52.24
C ALA A 658 23.61 12.47 50.96
N THR A 659 22.73 13.36 50.49
CA THR A 659 21.34 13.71 50.89
C THR A 659 20.41 13.66 49.69
#